data_AF-A0A6C0HWU9-F1
#
_entry.id   AF-A0A6C0HWU9-F1
#
_cell.length_a   1.000
_cell.length_b   1.000
_cell.length_c   1.000
_cell.angle_alpha   90.00
_cell.angle_beta   90.00
_cell.angle_gamma   90.00
#
_symmetry.space_group_name_H-M   'P 1'
#
loop_
_entity.id
_entity.type
_entity.pdbx_description
1 polymer ?
#
loop_
_entity_poly.entity_id
_entity_poly.type
_entity_poly.pdbx_seq_one_letter_code
_entity_poly.pdbx_strand_id
1 'polypeptide(L)'
;MKFIYQEKPIVVDILEDDTIETIRYALHVLLDSDVYLFGKKYVSYTSKQVYDRLIPTFGTIPMFHLRNFFLCFNQAPPSLSKKEYTLEDLDEFTFEGWMDIPIGQTIPCAANPAKVENIQEYEHVPLDLDFRSLLLDYFPLLDDTIYVCTRLPLPLYFQPSTVSKPDFSKVFALDAPEPSAEGITRVVCRLEPADPIVVPLDTLFQRLHVSKDMKMIQYHPGKEENILYKLYTVEEDLHGQKIPVLPIQEVMKHGQSYKHTVTVFYEDAKFAFHENGSILLECSSKQLRTVDEIDALFHKYDVVKEVAAFLYTSGYIYPTFETIRKTTIVDMTYKIEFMVKKIKPHSCTSLFFIDIGPSFRYRRVSNFYEGELIQEICVSDYLAKRNPASTIKKIKELFHLTQEQATKVVEEAYQSIASLEAENKRILVQHKVGFPTTITKSATDLSIQIDKIPSLHYLPCLNRNMKAYIALLTVPNTITCHEEVAVLTKQPVRKRYEEEEEEKEEKLDIEYDDEALDVEYEGGGKDRDLIVNNPNFTIYRMEKSNHAYDGYTRDCPLTRRPIALLTKEEVKRSQKFPQYVYDKVPYICPMYWDLEEKTPLTQEEVDVLVKQGKRIIHPSTKGEIDPVRDGSIFKMNDGSHPFPGPLKDRGVCCFKKEYLPKKETRAIVESKQYINTHPTSLGEEGKVSYLSKPLRSFFQLSEDCQLEPNNYLLRYGVAAPHTFLQCIEACWNVSYPGKFTHATFLSTLLKVAHKKFSVLQNANLLRHYESFEAFEREFRKEKMDYTELWDIVSETMSVNLVIIRVPDQIHVEFICPVKKIDKEHKLMLMLFEQTIHGNVCFEPIIEHNIGQNKHTVIYPYYHNKLQGAFDQIISIYAQCTVQSEQFQTNLIASLIYAHLPKGATQVVHSHKCIGFSVEDVFIPCYPSAPLAIPIVPMPRSSYDHTLFVLNHFADKIPCRPVYKIVDGMLQGILTETNAFVPCKPEPDHSALPLYPFKVNHEYEPLSMQKDKERIDNQLLAKAEHYLYASFRRTLKEKMRTPALRKQLNAAISKKKVTTALLETFLPVQWVNSIPVDFTKEIVRCKGHCSVSDKFLLPRFHLKTGEPNRYFERLANELNHYSRYSTFVVKPQLRMEHIPFFVEAQELILVHSMVEEYYRDLTEPKRIASSYDTANVDVQVKVYFKVKKIDYIII
;
A
#
# COMPACT_ATOMS: atom_id res chain seq x y z
N MET A 1 3.79 -30.24 43.78
CA MET A 1 4.55 -29.05 44.24
C MET A 1 5.02 -29.24 45.67
N LYS A 2 6.23 -28.76 46.00
CA LYS A 2 6.75 -28.74 47.38
C LYS A 2 6.60 -27.32 47.96
N PHE A 3 5.99 -27.19 49.13
CA PHE A 3 5.98 -25.92 49.86
C PHE A 3 7.04 -25.95 50.96
N ILE A 4 7.80 -24.88 51.12
CA ILE A 4 8.80 -24.76 52.18
C ILE A 4 8.45 -23.57 53.07
N TYR A 5 8.20 -23.82 54.35
CA TYR A 5 8.01 -22.79 55.37
C TYR A 5 9.03 -23.00 56.49
N GLN A 6 9.79 -21.95 56.83
CA GLN A 6 10.86 -22.03 57.83
C GLN A 6 11.81 -23.23 57.61
N GLU A 7 12.25 -23.42 56.35
CA GLU A 7 13.13 -24.52 55.91
C GLU A 7 12.52 -25.94 56.04
N LYS A 8 11.24 -26.07 56.38
CA LYS A 8 10.55 -27.36 56.49
C LYS A 8 9.54 -27.54 55.36
N PRO A 9 9.45 -28.74 54.77
CA PRO A 9 8.44 -29.04 53.78
C PRO A 9 7.04 -29.10 54.42
N ILE A 10 6.05 -28.51 53.76
CA ILE A 10 4.63 -28.60 54.09
C ILE A 10 3.90 -29.23 52.91
N VAL A 11 2.91 -30.07 53.22
CA VAL A 11 2.08 -30.75 52.22
C VAL A 11 0.72 -30.09 52.19
N VAL A 12 0.35 -29.60 51.01
CA VAL A 12 -0.97 -29.04 50.72
C VAL A 12 -1.43 -29.64 49.40
N ASP A 13 -2.69 -30.07 49.35
CA ASP A 13 -3.29 -30.57 48.11
C ASP A 13 -3.71 -29.39 47.23
N ILE A 14 -2.86 -29.09 46.24
CA ILE A 14 -3.03 -28.00 45.28
C ILE A 14 -2.62 -28.44 43.88
N LEU A 15 -3.36 -27.95 42.90
CA LEU A 15 -3.11 -28.16 41.48
C LEU A 15 -2.34 -26.96 40.91
N GLU A 16 -1.57 -27.17 39.85
CA GLU A 16 -0.81 -26.09 39.20
C GLU A 16 -1.71 -25.01 38.59
N ASP A 17 -2.91 -25.38 38.15
CA ASP A 17 -3.94 -24.49 37.64
C ASP A 17 -4.96 -24.09 38.72
N ASP A 18 -4.58 -24.13 40.00
CA ASP A 18 -5.30 -23.45 41.08
C ASP A 18 -4.89 -21.97 41.16
N THR A 19 -5.83 -21.11 41.55
CA THR A 19 -5.59 -19.68 41.74
C THR A 19 -4.67 -19.45 42.94
N ILE A 20 -3.89 -18.36 42.90
CA ILE A 20 -3.05 -17.98 44.04
C ILE A 20 -3.89 -17.78 45.31
N GLU A 21 -5.12 -17.28 45.17
CA GLU A 21 -6.09 -17.17 46.26
C GLU A 21 -6.36 -18.52 46.94
N THR A 22 -6.64 -19.57 46.15
CA THR A 22 -6.93 -20.92 46.65
C THR A 22 -5.74 -21.49 47.41
N ILE A 23 -4.53 -21.26 46.89
CA ILE A 23 -3.28 -21.74 47.50
C ILE A 23 -3.00 -21.00 48.81
N ARG A 24 -3.14 -19.67 48.82
CA ARG A 24 -2.97 -18.85 50.03
C ARG A 24 -3.98 -19.21 51.10
N TYR A 25 -5.23 -19.46 50.73
CA TYR A 25 -6.26 -19.91 51.66
C TYR A 25 -5.90 -21.24 52.30
N ALA A 26 -5.52 -22.24 51.50
CA ALA A 26 -5.14 -23.55 52.02
C ALA A 26 -3.93 -23.46 52.98
N LEU A 27 -2.96 -22.59 52.67
CA LEU A 27 -1.81 -22.32 53.53
C LEU A 27 -2.18 -21.51 54.78
N HIS A 28 -3.10 -20.55 54.69
CA HIS A 28 -3.58 -19.77 55.82
C HIS A 28 -4.29 -20.66 56.84
N VAL A 29 -5.18 -21.56 56.38
CA VAL A 29 -5.85 -22.55 57.23
C VAL A 29 -4.84 -23.47 57.93
N LEU A 30 -3.76 -23.83 57.23
CA LEU A 30 -2.73 -24.72 57.78
C LEU A 30 -1.78 -24.01 58.78
N LEU A 31 -1.45 -22.74 58.53
CA LEU A 31 -0.40 -22.00 59.25
C LEU A 31 -0.94 -20.95 60.24
N ASP A 32 -2.26 -20.72 60.26
CA ASP A 32 -2.94 -19.71 61.10
C ASP A 32 -2.33 -18.30 60.95
N SER A 33 -1.93 -17.95 59.72
CA SER A 33 -1.25 -16.69 59.42
C SER A 33 -1.38 -16.33 57.95
N ASP A 34 -1.32 -15.04 57.64
CA ASP A 34 -1.22 -14.58 56.25
C ASP A 34 0.17 -14.91 55.67
N VAL A 35 0.19 -15.37 54.41
CA VAL A 35 1.40 -15.85 53.76
C VAL A 35 1.78 -15.06 52.50
N TYR A 36 3.08 -14.93 52.26
CA TYR A 36 3.70 -14.53 51.00
C TYR A 36 4.30 -15.75 50.33
N LEU A 37 4.12 -15.83 49.01
CA LEU A 37 4.63 -16.92 48.18
C LEU A 37 5.75 -16.41 47.27
N PHE A 38 6.82 -17.18 47.14
CA PHE A 38 7.89 -16.90 46.20
C PHE A 38 8.47 -18.20 45.63
N GLY A 39 8.81 -18.17 44.36
CA GLY A 39 9.50 -19.25 43.67
C GLY A 39 10.90 -18.83 43.30
N LYS A 40 11.79 -19.81 43.09
CA LYS A 40 13.10 -19.54 42.48
C LYS A 40 13.01 -19.84 40.99
N LYS A 41 13.54 -18.97 40.15
CA LYS A 41 13.56 -19.19 38.70
C LYS A 41 14.77 -18.50 38.11
N TYR A 42 15.34 -19.11 37.08
CA TYR A 42 16.36 -18.43 36.27
C TYR A 42 15.65 -17.44 35.35
N VAL A 43 16.04 -16.17 35.42
CA VAL A 43 15.47 -15.10 34.60
C VAL A 43 16.59 -14.34 33.91
N SER A 44 16.27 -13.83 32.72
CA SER A 44 17.09 -12.88 32.00
C SER A 44 16.18 -11.73 31.58
N TYR A 45 16.48 -10.52 32.01
CA TYR A 45 15.78 -9.31 31.59
C TYR A 45 16.68 -8.44 30.73
N THR A 46 16.09 -7.76 29.75
CA THR A 46 16.74 -6.64 29.07
C THR A 46 16.62 -5.36 29.92
N SER A 47 17.52 -4.40 29.72
CA SER A 47 17.44 -3.08 30.36
C SER A 47 16.07 -2.44 30.21
N LYS A 48 15.46 -2.58 29.02
CA LYS A 48 14.12 -2.08 28.74
C LYS A 48 13.02 -2.79 29.54
N GLN A 49 13.07 -4.12 29.65
CA GLN A 49 12.09 -4.87 30.46
C GLN A 49 12.18 -4.49 31.95
N VAL A 50 13.40 -4.26 32.45
CA VAL A 50 13.60 -3.76 33.82
C VAL A 50 13.08 -2.34 33.95
N TYR A 51 13.34 -1.49 32.95
CA TYR A 51 12.85 -0.11 32.92
C TYR A 51 11.32 -0.05 32.95
N ASP A 52 10.66 -0.68 31.99
CA ASP A 52 9.19 -0.72 31.87
C ASP A 52 8.53 -1.29 33.15
N ARG A 53 9.24 -2.18 33.86
CA ARG A 53 8.76 -2.76 35.12
C ARG A 53 8.94 -1.83 36.32
N LEU A 54 10.04 -1.08 36.37
CA LEU A 54 10.42 -0.27 37.53
C LEU A 54 10.06 1.21 37.41
N ILE A 55 9.72 1.67 36.20
CA ILE A 55 9.43 3.07 35.93
C ILE A 55 8.20 3.54 36.75
N PRO A 56 8.32 4.61 37.54
CA PRO A 56 7.18 5.27 38.15
C PRO A 56 6.43 6.09 37.11
N THR A 57 5.31 6.69 37.52
CA THR A 57 4.50 7.62 36.70
C THR A 57 5.29 8.79 36.10
N PHE A 58 6.51 9.07 36.59
CA PHE A 58 7.30 10.26 36.27
C PHE A 58 8.59 10.03 35.46
N GLY A 59 8.84 8.80 34.95
CA GLY A 59 9.86 8.59 33.91
C GLY A 59 11.29 8.17 34.35
N THR A 60 11.63 8.15 35.64
CA THR A 60 12.97 7.77 36.14
C THR A 60 12.89 6.73 37.25
N ILE A 61 13.89 5.85 37.41
CA ILE A 61 13.87 4.77 38.42
C ILE A 61 14.69 5.17 39.66
N PRO A 62 14.06 5.37 40.82
CA PRO A 62 14.78 5.57 42.07
C PRO A 62 15.76 4.43 42.40
N MET A 63 16.94 4.78 42.92
CA MET A 63 18.00 3.85 43.31
C MET A 63 17.51 2.68 44.17
N PHE A 64 16.59 2.96 45.11
CA PHE A 64 16.09 1.95 46.03
C PHE A 64 15.25 0.87 45.31
N HIS A 65 14.44 1.25 44.31
CA HIS A 65 13.68 0.30 43.49
C HIS A 65 14.61 -0.62 42.71
N LEU A 66 15.65 -0.06 42.09
CA LEU A 66 16.65 -0.82 41.34
C LEU A 66 17.49 -1.73 42.27
N ARG A 67 17.90 -1.24 43.45
CA ARG A 67 18.62 -2.03 44.45
C ARG A 67 17.81 -3.26 44.89
N ASN A 68 16.53 -3.06 45.18
CA ASN A 68 15.65 -4.13 45.65
C ASN A 68 15.35 -5.15 44.55
N PHE A 69 15.28 -4.70 43.30
CA PHE A 69 15.22 -5.59 42.14
C PHE A 69 16.46 -6.49 42.08
N PHE A 70 17.67 -5.94 42.25
CA PHE A 70 18.90 -6.73 42.29
C PHE A 70 19.00 -7.68 43.49
N LEU A 71 18.45 -7.34 44.66
CA LEU A 71 18.42 -8.25 45.83
C LEU A 71 17.61 -9.52 45.59
N CYS A 72 16.71 -9.50 44.60
CA CYS A 72 15.97 -10.70 44.19
C CYS A 72 16.86 -11.66 43.42
N PHE A 73 17.86 -11.16 42.67
CA PHE A 73 18.91 -12.00 42.14
C PHE A 73 19.71 -12.53 43.33
N ASN A 74 19.89 -13.85 43.42
CA ASN A 74 20.65 -14.52 44.47
C ASN A 74 22.17 -14.28 44.30
N GLN A 75 22.55 -13.02 44.10
CA GLN A 75 23.90 -12.53 43.84
C GLN A 75 24.10 -11.18 44.56
N ALA A 76 25.35 -10.75 44.73
CA ALA A 76 25.62 -9.45 45.34
C ALA A 76 25.11 -8.33 44.40
N PRO A 77 24.29 -7.38 44.87
CA PRO A 77 23.81 -6.29 44.03
C PRO A 77 25.01 -5.41 43.59
N PRO A 78 24.98 -4.87 42.35
CA PRO A 78 26.02 -3.95 41.89
C PRO A 78 26.05 -2.68 42.76
N SER A 79 27.20 -2.02 42.81
CA SER A 79 27.34 -0.74 43.52
C SER A 79 26.59 0.36 42.77
N LEU A 80 25.42 0.74 43.29
CA LEU A 80 24.60 1.82 42.75
C LEU A 80 25.12 3.17 43.24
N SER A 81 25.41 4.10 42.32
CA SER A 81 26.01 5.41 42.61
C SER A 81 25.05 6.60 42.40
N LYS A 82 24.06 6.47 41.51
CA LYS A 82 23.07 7.51 41.19
C LYS A 82 21.84 7.41 42.10
N LYS A 83 21.17 8.55 42.34
CA LYS A 83 19.89 8.60 43.08
C LYS A 83 18.71 8.09 42.23
N GLU A 84 18.78 8.31 40.92
CA GLU A 84 17.79 7.87 39.93
C GLU A 84 18.51 7.35 38.69
N TYR A 85 17.88 6.42 37.98
CA TYR A 85 18.40 5.74 36.80
C TYR A 85 17.43 5.90 35.63
N THR A 86 17.99 6.20 34.47
CA THR A 86 17.29 6.22 33.18
C THR A 86 17.47 4.89 32.44
N LEU A 87 16.78 4.69 31.31
CA LEU A 87 16.95 3.49 30.49
C LEU A 87 18.41 3.30 30.04
N GLU A 88 19.09 4.39 29.67
CA GLU A 88 20.49 4.38 29.21
C GLU A 88 21.45 3.96 30.34
N ASP A 89 21.14 4.33 31.59
CA ASP A 89 21.94 3.93 32.75
C ASP A 89 21.81 2.44 33.07
N LEU A 90 20.70 1.80 32.67
CA LEU A 90 20.49 0.38 32.92
C LEU A 90 21.34 -0.51 32.02
N ASP A 91 21.79 -0.01 30.87
CA ASP A 91 22.64 -0.74 29.92
C ASP A 91 24.05 -1.05 30.50
N GLU A 92 24.42 -0.42 31.62
CA GLU A 92 25.66 -0.70 32.35
C GLU A 92 25.58 -1.98 33.20
N PHE A 93 24.38 -2.56 33.38
CA PHE A 93 24.17 -3.71 34.28
C PHE A 93 23.76 -4.99 33.53
N THR A 94 23.98 -6.13 34.18
CA THR A 94 23.51 -7.44 33.71
C THR A 94 22.34 -7.91 34.58
N PHE A 95 21.23 -8.33 33.95
CA PHE A 95 20.01 -8.76 34.65
C PHE A 95 19.70 -10.24 34.37
N GLU A 96 20.73 -11.08 34.53
CA GLU A 96 20.64 -12.51 34.27
C GLU A 96 21.07 -13.31 35.50
N GLY A 97 20.24 -14.27 35.92
CA GLY A 97 20.58 -15.17 37.02
C GLY A 97 19.38 -15.77 37.73
N TRP A 98 19.67 -16.45 38.84
CA TRP A 98 18.65 -17.02 39.72
C TRP A 98 17.98 -15.92 40.53
N MET A 99 16.68 -15.70 40.30
CA MET A 99 15.88 -14.71 40.99
C MET A 99 14.82 -15.36 41.87
N ASP A 100 14.59 -14.79 43.05
CA ASP A 100 13.41 -15.06 43.86
C ASP A 100 12.23 -14.26 43.26
N ILE A 101 11.31 -14.96 42.61
CA ILE A 101 10.12 -14.36 41.98
C ILE A 101 8.96 -14.40 42.98
N PRO A 102 8.35 -13.26 43.31
CA PRO A 102 7.15 -13.23 44.13
C PRO A 102 5.95 -13.74 43.33
N ILE A 103 5.18 -14.65 43.92
CA ILE A 103 4.00 -15.28 43.32
C ILE A 103 2.74 -14.56 43.82
N GLY A 104 1.91 -14.08 42.89
CA GLY A 104 0.66 -13.35 43.17
C GLY A 104 0.85 -11.90 43.62
N GLN A 105 1.99 -11.29 43.28
CA GLN A 105 2.30 -9.90 43.64
C GLN A 105 2.77 -9.13 42.39
N THR A 106 2.12 -8.02 42.08
CA THR A 106 2.46 -7.13 40.97
C THR A 106 2.97 -5.81 41.53
N ILE A 107 4.17 -5.80 42.09
CA ILE A 107 4.86 -4.57 42.51
C ILE A 107 6.00 -4.32 41.50
N PRO A 108 6.22 -3.08 41.05
CA PRO A 108 7.42 -2.69 40.30
C PRO A 108 8.69 -3.24 40.98
N CYS A 109 8.82 -2.96 42.28
CA CYS A 109 9.96 -3.29 43.14
C CYS A 109 9.77 -4.54 43.99
N ALA A 110 9.01 -5.53 43.51
CA ALA A 110 8.69 -6.73 44.27
C ALA A 110 9.98 -7.43 44.76
N ALA A 111 10.23 -7.35 46.07
CA ALA A 111 11.42 -7.85 46.73
C ALA A 111 11.06 -9.06 47.58
N ASN A 112 11.97 -10.03 47.69
CA ASN A 112 11.85 -11.09 48.69
C ASN A 112 11.78 -10.41 50.09
N PRO A 113 10.65 -10.49 50.83
CA PRO A 113 10.48 -9.76 52.08
C PRO A 113 11.52 -10.13 53.14
N ALA A 114 12.13 -11.32 53.04
CA ALA A 114 13.19 -11.75 53.94
C ALA A 114 14.55 -11.07 53.67
N LYS A 115 14.71 -10.41 52.51
CA LYS A 115 15.96 -9.76 52.08
C LYS A 115 15.90 -8.23 52.08
N VAL A 116 14.74 -7.63 52.35
CA VAL A 116 14.56 -6.17 52.37
C VAL A 116 15.09 -5.60 53.68
N GLU A 117 16.06 -4.69 53.59
CA GLU A 117 16.66 -4.05 54.78
C GLU A 117 15.76 -2.96 55.40
N ASN A 118 14.92 -2.27 54.60
CA ASN A 118 14.08 -1.15 55.07
C ASN A 118 12.64 -1.23 54.53
N ILE A 119 11.76 -1.93 55.26
CA ILE A 119 10.35 -2.12 54.89
C ILE A 119 9.56 -0.79 54.85
N GLN A 120 9.99 0.25 55.57
CA GLN A 120 9.28 1.54 55.65
C GLN A 120 9.24 2.28 54.29
N GLU A 121 10.21 2.02 53.41
CA GLU A 121 10.25 2.62 52.06
C GLU A 121 9.12 2.11 51.14
N TYR A 122 8.40 1.05 51.55
CA TYR A 122 7.27 0.48 50.83
C TYR A 122 5.90 0.90 51.39
N GLU A 123 5.85 1.69 52.47
CA GLU A 123 4.59 2.08 53.12
C GLU A 123 3.64 2.85 52.18
N HIS A 124 4.19 3.50 51.15
CA HIS A 124 3.45 4.27 50.15
C HIS A 124 3.30 3.57 48.79
N VAL A 125 3.91 2.38 48.61
CA VAL A 125 3.81 1.64 47.35
C VAL A 125 2.54 0.78 47.40
N PRO A 126 1.55 1.01 46.53
CA PRO A 126 0.35 0.18 46.51
C PRO A 126 0.74 -1.27 46.21
N LEU A 127 0.41 -2.17 47.14
CA LEU A 127 0.51 -3.62 46.95
C LEU A 127 -0.69 -4.08 46.13
N ASP A 128 -0.52 -4.19 44.82
CA ASP A 128 -1.46 -4.91 43.98
C ASP A 128 -1.17 -6.42 44.12
N LEU A 129 -2.14 -7.14 44.68
CA LEU A 129 -2.09 -8.58 44.85
C LEU A 129 -2.97 -9.21 43.78
N ASP A 130 -2.34 -9.92 42.84
CA ASP A 130 -3.06 -10.70 41.83
C ASP A 130 -3.35 -12.10 42.35
N PHE A 131 -4.41 -12.18 43.16
CA PHE A 131 -4.89 -13.44 43.72
C PHE A 131 -5.53 -14.37 42.69
N ARG A 132 -5.93 -13.84 41.54
CA ARG A 132 -6.71 -14.57 40.53
C ARG A 132 -5.81 -15.28 39.51
N SER A 133 -4.57 -14.82 39.35
CA SER A 133 -3.57 -15.56 38.58
C SER A 133 -3.49 -17.02 39.02
N LEU A 134 -3.32 -17.91 38.04
CA LEU A 134 -3.03 -19.32 38.29
C LEU A 134 -1.57 -19.47 38.69
N LEU A 135 -1.27 -20.44 39.55
CA LEU A 135 0.12 -20.79 39.86
C LEU A 135 0.90 -21.18 38.59
N LEU A 136 0.21 -21.77 37.61
CA LEU A 136 0.75 -22.19 36.33
C LEU A 136 1.43 -21.06 35.54
N ASP A 137 0.99 -19.81 35.72
CA ASP A 137 1.56 -18.66 35.02
C ASP A 137 2.97 -18.30 35.49
N TYR A 138 3.41 -18.83 36.63
CA TYR A 138 4.73 -18.56 37.21
C TYR A 138 5.79 -19.60 36.80
N PHE A 139 5.41 -20.67 36.07
CA PHE A 139 6.32 -21.74 35.67
C PHE A 139 7.30 -21.32 34.55
N PRO A 140 8.44 -22.03 34.39
CA PRO A 140 8.95 -23.08 35.29
C PRO A 140 9.56 -22.51 36.58
N LEU A 141 9.41 -23.23 37.69
CA LEU A 141 10.10 -22.93 38.96
C LEU A 141 11.25 -23.92 39.17
N LEU A 142 12.27 -23.50 39.91
CA LEU A 142 13.38 -24.35 40.33
C LEU A 142 12.88 -25.44 41.28
N ASP A 143 13.18 -26.69 40.94
CA ASP A 143 12.87 -27.89 41.72
C ASP A 143 11.38 -28.01 42.13
N ASP A 144 10.45 -27.41 41.37
CA ASP A 144 9.01 -27.39 41.66
C ASP A 144 8.68 -26.99 43.11
N THR A 145 9.45 -26.03 43.63
CA THR A 145 9.43 -25.61 45.02
C THR A 145 8.93 -24.18 45.17
N ILE A 146 7.94 -23.99 46.05
CA ILE A 146 7.41 -22.69 46.47
C ILE A 146 7.81 -22.46 47.92
N TYR A 147 8.40 -21.31 48.18
CA TYR A 147 8.73 -20.88 49.53
C TYR A 147 7.62 -19.99 50.07
N VAL A 148 7.34 -20.17 51.35
CA VAL A 148 6.25 -19.52 52.09
C VAL A 148 6.87 -18.70 53.21
N CYS A 149 6.50 -17.42 53.32
CA CYS A 149 6.87 -16.54 54.43
C CYS A 149 5.61 -15.99 55.09
N THR A 150 5.61 -15.80 56.40
CA THR A 150 4.52 -15.08 57.08
C THR A 150 4.60 -13.59 56.81
N ARG A 151 3.44 -12.95 56.66
CA ARG A 151 3.33 -11.50 56.49
C ARG A 151 3.57 -10.80 57.83
N LEU A 152 4.53 -9.87 57.89
CA LEU A 152 4.65 -8.91 59.01
C LEU A 152 3.32 -8.13 59.16
N PRO A 153 2.91 -7.75 60.38
CA PRO A 153 1.61 -7.12 60.63
C PRO A 153 1.54 -5.76 59.96
N LEU A 154 0.97 -5.71 58.75
CA LEU A 154 0.52 -4.49 58.08
C LEU A 154 -1.01 -4.43 58.18
N PRO A 155 -1.61 -3.27 58.47
CA PRO A 155 -3.06 -3.15 58.63
C PRO A 155 -3.74 -3.18 57.25
N LEU A 156 -4.18 -4.36 56.80
CA LEU A 156 -5.07 -4.48 55.63
C LEU A 156 -6.16 -5.53 55.87
N TYR A 157 -7.37 -5.15 55.48
CA TYR A 157 -8.68 -5.65 55.89
C TYR A 157 -9.06 -7.01 55.26
N PHE A 158 -9.46 -7.99 56.08
CA PHE A 158 -10.22 -9.17 55.65
C PHE A 158 -11.52 -9.32 56.48
N GLN A 159 -12.63 -9.65 55.84
CA GLN A 159 -13.84 -10.17 56.50
C GLN A 159 -14.39 -11.37 55.70
N PRO A 160 -15.04 -12.35 56.36
CA PRO A 160 -15.43 -13.62 55.76
C PRO A 160 -16.67 -13.54 54.86
N SER A 161 -16.64 -14.28 53.74
CA SER A 161 -17.81 -14.68 52.94
C SER A 161 -17.70 -16.14 52.47
N THR A 162 -18.82 -16.79 52.19
CA THR A 162 -18.90 -18.21 51.77
C THR A 162 -18.73 -18.36 50.25
N VAL A 163 -17.85 -19.26 49.81
CA VAL A 163 -17.61 -19.60 48.38
C VAL A 163 -17.65 -21.11 48.19
N SER A 164 -18.23 -21.59 47.09
CA SER A 164 -18.21 -23.01 46.74
C SER A 164 -16.85 -23.39 46.14
N LYS A 165 -16.05 -24.26 46.79
CA LYS A 165 -14.83 -24.84 46.20
C LYS A 165 -15.20 -26.13 45.46
N PRO A 166 -14.76 -26.33 44.21
CA PRO A 166 -14.97 -27.61 43.55
C PRO A 166 -14.09 -28.70 44.15
N ASP A 167 -14.67 -29.85 44.48
CA ASP A 167 -13.94 -31.05 44.90
C ASP A 167 -13.48 -31.82 43.66
N PHE A 168 -12.22 -31.61 43.25
CA PHE A 168 -11.62 -32.29 42.11
C PHE A 168 -11.15 -33.71 42.41
N SER A 169 -11.02 -34.10 43.68
CA SER A 169 -10.44 -35.39 44.08
C SER A 169 -11.26 -36.56 43.54
N LYS A 170 -12.58 -36.48 43.66
CA LYS A 170 -13.52 -37.49 43.13
C LYS A 170 -13.60 -37.49 41.61
N VAL A 171 -13.41 -36.33 40.98
CA VAL A 171 -13.51 -36.17 39.53
C VAL A 171 -12.27 -36.73 38.83
N PHE A 172 -11.07 -36.44 39.35
CA PHE A 172 -9.82 -36.97 38.79
C PHE A 172 -9.56 -38.43 39.14
N ALA A 173 -10.28 -39.00 40.10
CA ALA A 173 -10.27 -40.42 40.40
C ALA A 173 -11.13 -41.27 39.45
N LEU A 174 -11.89 -40.65 38.54
CA LEU A 174 -12.70 -41.38 37.55
C LEU A 174 -11.81 -42.03 36.49
N ASP A 175 -12.15 -43.26 36.09
CA ASP A 175 -11.53 -43.94 34.96
C ASP A 175 -11.80 -43.16 33.67
N ALA A 176 -10.78 -42.46 33.18
CA ALA A 176 -10.85 -41.71 31.93
C ALA A 176 -10.41 -42.59 30.75
N PRO A 177 -11.11 -42.55 29.61
CA PRO A 177 -10.63 -43.21 28.40
C PRO A 177 -9.33 -42.54 27.91
N GLU A 178 -8.38 -43.34 27.43
CA GLU A 178 -7.17 -42.82 26.82
C GLU A 178 -7.48 -42.14 25.47
N PRO A 179 -6.79 -41.04 25.14
CA PRO A 179 -6.97 -40.35 23.88
C PRO A 179 -6.44 -41.21 22.73
N SER A 180 -7.18 -41.23 21.63
CA SER A 180 -6.75 -41.84 20.37
C SER A 180 -5.65 -41.04 19.67
N ALA A 181 -5.64 -39.72 19.85
CA ALA A 181 -4.58 -38.84 19.35
C ALA A 181 -4.60 -37.52 20.14
N GLU A 182 -3.44 -36.90 20.33
CA GLU A 182 -3.32 -35.59 20.95
C GLU A 182 -2.09 -34.82 20.45
N GLY A 183 -2.17 -33.50 20.46
CA GLY A 183 -1.03 -32.66 20.08
C GLY A 183 -1.40 -31.23 19.72
N ILE A 184 -0.39 -30.49 19.31
CA ILE A 184 -0.49 -29.09 18.89
C ILE A 184 -0.75 -29.05 17.38
N THR A 185 -1.75 -28.28 16.94
CA THR A 185 -2.03 -28.06 15.51
C THR A 185 -1.47 -26.74 15.01
N ARG A 186 -1.36 -25.75 15.90
CA ARG A 186 -0.78 -24.43 15.59
C ARG A 186 -0.04 -23.90 16.80
N VAL A 187 1.13 -23.30 16.57
CA VAL A 187 1.86 -22.55 17.59
C VAL A 187 2.54 -21.34 16.96
N VAL A 188 2.55 -20.23 17.70
CA VAL A 188 3.23 -18.99 17.37
C VAL A 188 4.14 -18.64 18.54
N CYS A 189 5.43 -18.54 18.28
CA CYS A 189 6.47 -18.25 19.24
C CYS A 189 7.19 -16.95 18.87
N ARG A 190 7.63 -16.19 19.86
CA ARG A 190 8.46 -14.99 19.68
C ARG A 190 9.85 -15.21 20.29
N LEU A 191 10.86 -14.89 19.51
CA LEU A 191 12.25 -14.72 19.95
C LEU A 191 12.55 -13.23 20.04
N GLU A 192 13.05 -12.79 21.20
CA GLU A 192 13.51 -11.42 21.40
C GLU A 192 15.02 -11.33 21.15
N PRO A 193 15.53 -10.22 20.58
CA PRO A 193 16.95 -9.98 20.50
C PRO A 193 17.53 -9.66 21.89
N ALA A 194 18.79 -10.02 22.13
CA ALA A 194 19.47 -9.68 23.39
C ALA A 194 19.66 -8.17 23.54
N ASP A 195 19.98 -7.49 22.43
CA ASP A 195 20.20 -6.05 22.36
C ASP A 195 19.16 -5.38 21.43
N PRO A 196 18.77 -4.12 21.68
CA PRO A 196 17.92 -3.36 20.75
C PRO A 196 18.57 -3.22 19.38
N ILE A 197 17.94 -3.77 18.34
CA ILE A 197 18.42 -3.75 16.96
C ILE A 197 17.30 -3.24 16.06
N VAL A 198 17.65 -2.38 15.10
CA VAL A 198 16.74 -1.97 14.04
C VAL A 198 17.14 -2.70 12.75
N VAL A 199 16.32 -3.67 12.35
CA VAL A 199 16.57 -4.50 11.16
C VAL A 199 16.09 -3.76 9.90
N PRO A 200 16.97 -3.54 8.89
CA PRO A 200 16.56 -2.94 7.63
C PRO A 200 15.77 -3.95 6.80
N LEU A 201 14.45 -3.96 6.99
CA LEU A 201 13.53 -4.94 6.40
C LEU A 201 13.53 -4.94 4.87
N ASP A 202 13.70 -3.78 4.25
CA ASP A 202 13.83 -3.64 2.79
C ASP A 202 15.05 -4.39 2.24
N THR A 203 16.18 -4.26 2.94
CA THR A 203 17.45 -4.92 2.62
C THR A 203 17.34 -6.41 2.87
N LEU A 204 16.70 -6.81 3.96
CA LEU A 204 16.43 -8.20 4.28
C LEU A 204 15.56 -8.85 3.19
N PHE A 205 14.45 -8.20 2.82
CA PHE A 205 13.56 -8.66 1.75
C PHE A 205 14.30 -8.78 0.42
N GLN A 206 15.18 -7.84 0.09
CA GLN A 206 15.98 -7.90 -1.13
C GLN A 206 16.94 -9.10 -1.13
N ARG A 207 17.56 -9.41 0.01
CA ARG A 207 18.58 -10.47 0.15
C ARG A 207 18.01 -11.88 0.16
N LEU A 208 16.81 -12.05 0.71
CA LEU A 208 16.14 -13.35 0.72
C LEU A 208 15.56 -13.65 -0.66
N HIS A 209 15.77 -14.86 -1.16
CA HIS A 209 15.37 -15.26 -2.51
C HIS A 209 14.48 -16.49 -2.51
N VAL A 210 13.32 -16.41 -3.17
CA VAL A 210 12.37 -17.54 -3.21
C VAL A 210 12.98 -18.76 -3.88
N SER A 211 12.59 -19.93 -3.41
CA SER A 211 13.06 -21.23 -3.89
C SER A 211 11.89 -22.21 -3.98
N LYS A 212 12.17 -23.44 -4.43
CA LYS A 212 11.16 -24.51 -4.48
C LYS A 212 10.54 -24.80 -3.10
N ASP A 213 11.35 -24.68 -2.03
CA ASP A 213 10.91 -24.90 -0.64
C ASP A 213 10.36 -23.60 -0.03
N MET A 214 10.95 -22.44 -0.38
CA MET A 214 10.51 -21.11 0.06
C MET A 214 9.73 -20.42 -1.07
N LYS A 215 8.46 -20.80 -1.25
CA LYS A 215 7.66 -20.37 -2.42
C LYS A 215 7.23 -18.90 -2.37
N MET A 216 7.24 -18.29 -1.19
CA MET A 216 6.82 -16.89 -1.01
C MET A 216 7.60 -16.20 0.11
N ILE A 217 7.97 -14.95 -0.14
CA ILE A 217 8.44 -14.00 0.87
C ILE A 217 7.57 -12.76 0.77
N GLN A 218 7.17 -12.20 1.91
CA GLN A 218 6.35 -11.00 1.98
C GLN A 218 7.10 -9.92 2.75
N TYR A 219 6.98 -8.67 2.30
CA TYR A 219 7.44 -7.50 3.04
C TYR A 219 6.26 -6.59 3.33
N HIS A 220 6.03 -6.34 4.63
CA HIS A 220 4.94 -5.52 5.11
C HIS A 220 5.49 -4.23 5.77
N PRO A 221 5.50 -3.08 5.06
CA PRO A 221 6.07 -1.83 5.57
C PRO A 221 5.20 -1.09 6.59
N GLY A 222 3.97 -1.57 6.85
CA GLY A 222 3.04 -1.04 7.87
C GLY A 222 1.65 -0.72 7.32
N LYS A 223 1.55 -0.40 6.03
CA LYS A 223 0.28 -0.23 5.30
C LYS A 223 0.03 -1.42 4.37
N GLU A 224 -1.18 -1.96 4.38
CA GLU A 224 -1.56 -3.13 3.58
C GLU A 224 -1.39 -2.91 2.06
N GLU A 225 -1.72 -1.71 1.57
CA GLU A 225 -1.58 -1.34 0.15
C GLU A 225 -0.14 -1.44 -0.37
N ASN A 226 0.84 -1.34 0.52
CA ASN A 226 2.26 -1.32 0.20
C ASN A 226 2.95 -2.67 0.46
N ILE A 227 2.19 -3.72 0.79
CA ILE A 227 2.77 -5.05 0.97
C ILE A 227 3.35 -5.52 -0.36
N LEU A 228 4.58 -6.01 -0.32
CA LEU A 228 5.27 -6.62 -1.46
C LEU A 228 5.36 -8.13 -1.27
N TYR A 229 5.17 -8.88 -2.34
CA TYR A 229 5.35 -10.33 -2.40
C TYR A 229 6.46 -10.66 -3.38
N LYS A 230 7.41 -11.50 -2.98
CA LYS A 230 8.25 -12.30 -3.88
C LYS A 230 7.61 -13.68 -4.00
N LEU A 231 7.31 -14.09 -5.22
CA LEU A 231 6.67 -15.38 -5.53
C LEU A 231 7.59 -16.23 -6.38
N TYR A 232 7.65 -17.52 -6.06
CA TYR A 232 8.39 -18.51 -6.84
C TYR A 232 7.64 -18.84 -8.13
N THR A 233 8.36 -18.82 -9.24
CA THR A 233 7.85 -19.03 -10.60
C THR A 233 8.73 -20.02 -11.35
N VAL A 234 8.10 -20.91 -12.11
CA VAL A 234 8.79 -21.92 -12.92
C VAL A 234 8.53 -21.70 -14.42
N GLU A 235 7.38 -21.13 -14.73
CA GLU A 235 6.88 -20.95 -16.09
C GLU A 235 6.62 -19.47 -16.37
N GLU A 236 6.62 -19.10 -17.65
CA GLU A 236 6.25 -17.77 -18.14
C GLU A 236 5.13 -17.91 -19.16
N ASP A 237 4.20 -16.97 -19.15
CA ASP A 237 3.16 -16.82 -20.16
C ASP A 237 3.76 -16.29 -21.47
N LEU A 238 2.89 -16.04 -22.44
CA LEU A 238 3.32 -15.69 -23.79
C LEU A 238 3.73 -14.27 -24.02
N HIS A 239 3.41 -13.41 -23.06
CA HIS A 239 3.87 -12.04 -22.95
C HIS A 239 5.14 -11.94 -22.08
N GLY A 240 5.69 -13.07 -21.59
CA GLY A 240 6.83 -13.10 -20.68
C GLY A 240 6.47 -12.76 -19.24
N GLN A 241 5.18 -12.82 -18.88
CA GLN A 241 4.71 -12.69 -17.50
C GLN A 241 4.95 -14.00 -16.76
N LYS A 242 5.66 -13.97 -15.64
CA LYS A 242 5.97 -15.15 -14.85
C LYS A 242 4.72 -15.71 -14.18
N ILE A 243 4.54 -17.03 -14.24
CA ILE A 243 3.41 -17.73 -13.64
C ILE A 243 3.84 -18.20 -12.23
N PRO A 244 3.23 -17.66 -11.16
CA PRO A 244 3.48 -18.13 -9.81
C PRO A 244 3.06 -19.58 -9.62
N VAL A 245 3.85 -20.34 -8.87
CA VAL A 245 3.49 -21.72 -8.48
C VAL A 245 2.33 -21.73 -7.48
N LEU A 246 2.22 -20.70 -6.64
CA LEU A 246 1.15 -20.58 -5.67
C LEU A 246 -0.13 -20.03 -6.33
N PRO A 247 -1.32 -20.57 -6.02
CA PRO A 247 -2.57 -19.99 -6.49
C PRO A 247 -2.88 -18.67 -5.76
N ILE A 248 -3.64 -17.79 -6.42
CA ILE A 248 -4.04 -16.49 -5.86
C ILE A 248 -4.66 -16.58 -4.47
N GLN A 249 -5.47 -17.61 -4.20
CA GLN A 249 -6.12 -17.80 -2.90
C GLN A 249 -5.10 -18.00 -1.77
N GLU A 250 -3.99 -18.70 -2.04
CA GLU A 250 -2.92 -18.89 -1.06
C GLU A 250 -2.15 -17.60 -0.82
N VAL A 251 -1.84 -16.83 -1.87
CA VAL A 251 -1.16 -15.53 -1.73
C VAL A 251 -2.03 -14.54 -0.94
N MET A 252 -3.32 -14.45 -1.26
CA MET A 252 -4.25 -13.50 -0.64
C MET A 252 -4.63 -13.88 0.79
N LYS A 253 -4.61 -15.16 1.17
CA LYS A 253 -4.83 -15.62 2.56
C LYS A 253 -3.87 -14.96 3.54
N HIS A 254 -2.68 -14.59 3.09
CA HIS A 254 -1.62 -14.01 3.90
C HIS A 254 -1.56 -12.48 3.83
N GLY A 255 -2.58 -11.81 3.27
CA GLY A 255 -2.66 -10.34 3.22
C GLY A 255 -2.72 -9.67 4.60
N GLN A 256 -3.26 -10.36 5.62
CA GLN A 256 -3.31 -9.90 7.01
C GLN A 256 -2.07 -10.36 7.81
N SER A 257 -0.88 -10.01 7.34
CA SER A 257 0.38 -10.36 8.01
C SER A 257 0.77 -9.31 9.07
N TYR A 258 1.78 -9.62 9.88
CA TYR A 258 2.30 -8.69 10.89
C TYR A 258 2.86 -7.42 10.26
N LYS A 259 2.47 -6.24 10.77
CA LYS A 259 3.01 -4.95 10.34
C LYS A 259 4.51 -4.86 10.65
N HIS A 260 5.25 -4.10 9.85
CA HIS A 260 6.69 -3.89 10.00
C HIS A 260 7.47 -5.21 10.07
N THR A 261 7.23 -6.09 9.09
CA THR A 261 7.92 -7.38 9.00
C THR A 261 8.37 -7.76 7.59
N VAL A 262 9.37 -8.64 7.53
CA VAL A 262 9.59 -9.54 6.39
C VAL A 262 9.21 -10.94 6.82
N THR A 263 8.24 -11.56 6.15
CA THR A 263 7.76 -12.89 6.45
C THR A 263 8.16 -13.88 5.36
N VAL A 264 8.78 -14.97 5.78
CA VAL A 264 9.17 -16.10 4.93
C VAL A 264 8.17 -17.24 5.13
N PHE A 265 7.64 -17.77 4.03
CA PHE A 265 6.63 -18.83 4.04
C PHE A 265 7.19 -20.16 3.51
N TYR A 266 7.10 -21.18 4.36
CA TYR A 266 7.26 -22.59 4.02
C TYR A 266 5.90 -23.29 4.09
N GLU A 267 5.86 -24.56 3.66
CA GLU A 267 4.62 -25.35 3.63
C GLU A 267 3.99 -25.55 5.02
N ASP A 268 4.81 -25.86 6.04
CA ASP A 268 4.35 -26.13 7.42
C ASP A 268 4.81 -25.06 8.44
N ALA A 269 5.58 -24.06 8.02
CA ALA A 269 6.13 -23.03 8.91
C ALA A 269 6.23 -21.65 8.26
N LYS A 270 6.22 -20.61 9.10
CA LYS A 270 6.51 -19.24 8.70
C LYS A 270 7.42 -18.55 9.70
N PHE A 271 8.29 -17.68 9.20
CA PHE A 271 9.26 -16.93 9.97
C PHE A 271 9.11 -15.45 9.65
N ALA A 272 8.64 -14.65 10.60
CA ALA A 272 8.44 -13.22 10.45
C ALA A 272 9.49 -12.44 11.25
N PHE A 273 10.32 -11.67 10.55
CA PHE A 273 11.38 -10.84 11.12
C PHE A 273 10.85 -9.42 11.29
N HIS A 274 10.82 -8.91 12.52
CA HIS A 274 10.36 -7.56 12.83
C HIS A 274 11.46 -6.51 12.73
N GLU A 275 11.05 -5.27 12.49
CA GLU A 275 11.95 -4.11 12.47
C GLU A 275 12.70 -3.93 13.80
N ASN A 276 12.10 -4.28 14.93
CA ASN A 276 12.72 -4.22 16.27
C ASN A 276 13.68 -5.38 16.58
N GLY A 277 13.96 -6.25 15.60
CA GLY A 277 14.85 -7.41 15.75
C GLY A 277 14.19 -8.69 16.27
N SER A 278 12.96 -8.64 16.78
CA SER A 278 12.25 -9.85 17.21
C SER A 278 11.87 -10.75 16.03
N ILE A 279 11.78 -12.07 16.28
CA ILE A 279 11.41 -13.08 15.28
C ILE A 279 10.16 -13.80 15.74
N LEU A 280 9.11 -13.81 14.92
CA LEU A 280 7.94 -14.65 15.10
C LEU A 280 8.10 -15.95 14.30
N LEU A 281 8.07 -17.07 15.00
CA LEU A 281 8.09 -18.42 14.47
C LEU A 281 6.67 -18.96 14.54
N GLU A 282 6.07 -19.38 13.43
CA GLU A 282 4.77 -20.04 13.47
C GLU A 282 4.81 -21.36 12.72
N CYS A 283 4.20 -22.37 13.31
CA CYS A 283 3.95 -23.67 12.71
C CYS A 283 2.44 -23.88 12.67
N SER A 284 1.91 -24.27 11.52
CA SER A 284 0.50 -24.65 11.39
C SER A 284 0.42 -25.92 10.56
N SER A 285 -0.10 -26.99 11.18
CA SER A 285 -0.16 -28.31 10.56
C SER A 285 -1.53 -28.95 10.77
N LYS A 286 -1.96 -29.75 9.80
CA LYS A 286 -3.16 -30.59 9.94
C LYS A 286 -2.91 -31.81 10.84
N GLN A 287 -1.64 -32.20 10.98
CA GLN A 287 -1.22 -33.29 11.86
C GLN A 287 -1.06 -32.77 13.29
N LEU A 288 -1.43 -33.60 14.27
CA LEU A 288 -1.18 -33.34 15.69
C LEU A 288 0.31 -33.55 15.95
N ARG A 289 1.00 -32.52 16.42
CA ARG A 289 2.45 -32.56 16.65
C ARG A 289 2.79 -32.41 18.13
N THR A 290 3.85 -33.08 18.57
CA THR A 290 4.44 -32.88 19.89
C THR A 290 5.38 -31.66 19.89
N VAL A 291 5.77 -31.17 21.07
CA VAL A 291 6.73 -30.05 21.19
C VAL A 291 8.05 -30.37 20.49
N ASP A 292 8.55 -31.59 20.65
CA ASP A 292 9.84 -32.02 20.08
C ASP A 292 9.78 -32.12 18.54
N GLU A 293 8.64 -32.53 17.98
CA GLU A 293 8.42 -32.54 16.53
C GLU A 293 8.37 -31.14 15.93
N ILE A 294 7.83 -30.14 16.67
CA ILE A 294 7.82 -28.76 16.21
C ILE A 294 9.22 -28.15 16.32
N ASP A 295 9.99 -28.46 17.37
CA ASP A 295 11.40 -28.07 17.47
C ASP A 295 12.19 -28.61 16.27
N ALA A 296 12.04 -29.89 15.94
CA ALA A 296 12.68 -30.51 14.77
C ALA A 296 12.25 -29.83 13.45
N LEU A 297 11.00 -29.39 13.36
CA LEU A 297 10.46 -28.69 12.19
C LEU A 297 11.07 -27.30 12.02
N PHE A 298 11.22 -26.53 13.10
CA PHE A 298 11.89 -25.22 13.02
C PHE A 298 13.39 -25.35 12.73
N HIS A 299 14.07 -26.36 13.29
CA HIS A 299 15.48 -26.64 13.00
C HIS A 299 15.76 -27.11 11.56
N LYS A 300 14.73 -27.62 10.86
CA LYS A 300 14.83 -28.00 9.45
C LYS A 300 15.17 -26.81 8.54
N TYR A 301 14.78 -25.60 8.92
CA TYR A 301 14.92 -24.40 8.08
C TYR A 301 16.03 -23.49 8.61
N ASP A 302 17.06 -23.25 7.81
CA ASP A 302 18.23 -22.45 8.21
C ASP A 302 18.03 -20.92 8.07
N VAL A 303 16.80 -20.45 7.78
CA VAL A 303 16.53 -19.03 7.50
C VAL A 303 16.94 -18.10 8.65
N VAL A 304 16.73 -18.50 9.90
CA VAL A 304 17.14 -17.69 11.08
C VAL A 304 18.67 -17.55 11.11
N LYS A 305 19.40 -18.62 10.79
CA LYS A 305 20.87 -18.60 10.72
C LYS A 305 21.37 -17.77 9.54
N GLU A 306 20.70 -17.84 8.40
CA GLU A 306 21.03 -17.03 7.21
C GLU A 306 20.90 -15.53 7.51
N VAL A 307 19.79 -15.13 8.13
CA VAL A 307 19.55 -13.73 8.54
C VAL A 307 20.53 -13.30 9.63
N ALA A 308 20.78 -14.16 10.63
CA ALA A 308 21.75 -13.88 11.68
C ALA A 308 23.18 -13.68 11.12
N ALA A 309 23.61 -14.55 10.20
CA ALA A 309 24.92 -14.43 9.54
C ALA A 309 25.02 -13.14 8.74
N PHE A 310 23.95 -12.76 8.02
CA PHE A 310 23.90 -11.50 7.29
C PHE A 310 24.02 -10.28 8.22
N LEU A 311 23.24 -10.23 9.30
CA LEU A 311 23.29 -9.11 10.26
C LEU A 311 24.62 -9.06 11.02
N TYR A 312 25.24 -10.21 11.27
CA TYR A 312 26.58 -10.31 11.85
C TYR A 312 27.64 -9.66 10.97
N THR A 313 27.57 -9.79 9.63
CA THR A 313 28.49 -9.05 8.74
C THR A 313 28.38 -7.52 8.86
N SER A 314 27.25 -7.04 9.38
CA SER A 314 27.00 -5.63 9.67
C SER A 314 27.33 -5.23 11.12
N GLY A 315 27.78 -6.18 11.95
CA GLY A 315 28.19 -5.97 13.34
C GLY A 315 27.11 -6.22 14.39
N TYR A 316 25.96 -6.77 14.01
CA TYR A 316 24.85 -7.06 14.94
C TYR A 316 24.85 -8.52 15.40
N ILE A 317 24.56 -8.75 16.69
CA ILE A 317 24.31 -10.10 17.23
C ILE A 317 22.80 -10.35 17.17
N TYR A 318 22.39 -11.34 16.40
CA TYR A 318 20.97 -11.65 16.17
C TYR A 318 20.55 -12.92 16.92
N PRO A 319 19.31 -13.02 17.45
CA PRO A 319 18.89 -14.19 18.21
C PRO A 319 18.89 -15.44 17.35
N THR A 320 19.24 -16.56 17.97
CA THR A 320 19.20 -17.89 17.34
C THR A 320 18.11 -18.73 17.99
N PHE A 321 17.52 -19.64 17.21
CA PHE A 321 16.52 -20.57 17.73
C PHE A 321 17.20 -21.83 18.27
N GLU A 322 16.93 -22.16 19.53
CA GLU A 322 17.38 -23.41 20.16
C GLU A 322 16.24 -24.39 20.40
N THR A 323 15.16 -23.94 21.05
CA THR A 323 13.96 -24.73 21.36
C THR A 323 12.81 -23.78 21.67
N ILE A 324 11.58 -24.19 21.36
CA ILE A 324 10.35 -23.46 21.70
C ILE A 324 10.26 -23.21 23.21
N ARG A 325 10.84 -24.07 24.06
CA ARG A 325 10.81 -23.91 25.52
C ARG A 325 11.55 -22.67 26.02
N LYS A 326 12.45 -22.11 25.21
CA LYS A 326 13.19 -20.86 25.49
C LYS A 326 12.58 -19.64 24.78
N THR A 327 11.39 -19.79 24.20
CA THR A 327 10.69 -18.73 23.46
C THR A 327 9.41 -18.33 24.17
N THR A 328 8.92 -17.12 23.88
CA THR A 328 7.63 -16.65 24.38
C THR A 328 6.53 -17.18 23.47
N ILE A 329 5.58 -17.96 24.01
CA ILE A 329 4.41 -18.38 23.24
C ILE A 329 3.44 -17.20 23.13
N VAL A 330 3.11 -16.83 21.90
CA VAL A 330 2.14 -15.78 21.61
C VAL A 330 0.74 -16.39 21.46
N ASP A 331 0.65 -17.54 20.82
CA ASP A 331 -0.60 -18.24 20.55
C ASP A 331 -0.33 -19.73 20.31
N MET A 332 -1.21 -20.61 20.80
CA MET A 332 -1.13 -22.04 20.58
C MET A 332 -2.54 -22.66 20.54
N THR A 333 -2.72 -23.59 19.62
CA THR A 333 -3.90 -24.45 19.52
C THR A 333 -3.53 -25.88 19.86
N TYR A 334 -4.21 -26.44 20.86
CA TYR A 334 -4.06 -27.83 21.29
C TYR A 334 -5.34 -28.61 20.98
N LYS A 335 -5.19 -29.85 20.49
CA LYS A 335 -6.31 -30.71 20.15
C LYS A 335 -6.10 -32.13 20.68
N ILE A 336 -7.17 -32.71 21.17
CA ILE A 336 -7.23 -34.09 21.67
C ILE A 336 -8.46 -34.81 21.07
N GLU A 337 -8.31 -36.09 20.78
CA GLU A 337 -9.34 -36.93 20.16
C GLU A 337 -9.57 -38.19 20.99
N PHE A 338 -10.83 -38.52 21.27
CA PHE A 338 -11.25 -39.69 22.05
C PHE A 338 -12.24 -40.55 21.27
N MET A 339 -12.18 -41.87 21.46
CA MET A 339 -13.20 -42.80 21.00
C MET A 339 -14.19 -43.11 22.14
N VAL A 340 -15.45 -42.67 22.02
CA VAL A 340 -16.46 -42.78 23.08
C VAL A 340 -17.78 -43.33 22.54
N LYS A 341 -18.27 -44.45 23.11
CA LYS A 341 -19.50 -45.14 22.61
C LYS A 341 -20.81 -44.51 23.10
N LYS A 342 -20.85 -43.98 24.33
CA LYS A 342 -22.05 -43.37 24.94
C LYS A 342 -21.64 -42.18 25.80
N ILE A 343 -22.34 -41.06 25.63
CA ILE A 343 -22.12 -39.82 26.37
C ILE A 343 -23.44 -39.38 27.01
N LYS A 344 -23.39 -38.95 28.26
CA LYS A 344 -24.52 -38.35 28.99
C LYS A 344 -24.11 -36.97 29.53
N PRO A 345 -25.02 -35.98 29.52
CA PRO A 345 -24.76 -34.69 30.18
C PRO A 345 -24.54 -34.89 31.68
N HIS A 346 -23.54 -34.20 32.24
CA HIS A 346 -23.23 -34.22 33.67
C HIS A 346 -23.17 -32.79 34.18
N SER A 347 -23.69 -32.49 35.37
CA SER A 347 -23.75 -31.12 35.89
C SER A 347 -22.39 -30.50 36.25
N CYS A 348 -21.30 -31.28 36.20
CA CYS A 348 -19.97 -30.87 36.62
C CYS A 348 -19.04 -30.56 35.44
N THR A 349 -19.55 -30.66 34.22
CA THR A 349 -18.78 -30.31 33.03
C THR A 349 -18.42 -28.83 32.96
N SER A 350 -19.24 -27.96 33.58
CA SER A 350 -19.02 -26.51 33.73
C SER A 350 -17.79 -26.15 34.56
N LEU A 351 -17.20 -27.11 35.28
CA LEU A 351 -15.92 -26.93 35.97
C LEU A 351 -14.75 -26.76 34.99
N PHE A 352 -14.88 -27.34 33.79
CA PHE A 352 -13.83 -27.33 32.77
C PHE A 352 -14.24 -26.50 31.56
N PHE A 353 -15.46 -26.71 31.04
CA PHE A 353 -15.95 -26.10 29.81
C PHE A 353 -17.34 -25.51 29.98
N ILE A 354 -17.50 -24.25 29.58
CA ILE A 354 -18.78 -23.54 29.63
C ILE A 354 -19.30 -23.35 28.21
N ASP A 355 -20.56 -23.72 27.99
CA ASP A 355 -21.25 -23.51 26.72
C ASP A 355 -21.81 -22.08 26.65
N ILE A 356 -21.22 -21.25 25.80
CA ILE A 356 -21.69 -19.88 25.54
C ILE A 356 -22.64 -19.79 24.35
N GLY A 357 -22.88 -20.89 23.61
CA GLY A 357 -23.80 -20.94 22.47
C GLY A 357 -23.10 -21.28 21.15
N PRO A 358 -22.34 -20.34 20.53
CA PRO A 358 -21.63 -20.60 19.28
C PRO A 358 -20.31 -21.36 19.47
N SER A 359 -19.78 -21.43 20.68
CA SER A 359 -18.53 -22.12 21.02
C SER A 359 -18.50 -22.46 22.52
N PHE A 360 -17.51 -23.23 22.96
CA PHE A 360 -17.22 -23.45 24.37
C PHE A 360 -16.11 -22.51 24.85
N ARG A 361 -16.02 -22.31 26.17
CA ARG A 361 -14.91 -21.62 26.84
C ARG A 361 -14.28 -22.57 27.86
N TYR A 362 -12.97 -22.73 27.78
CA TYR A 362 -12.21 -23.40 28.82
C TYR A 362 -11.99 -22.46 30.00
N ARG A 363 -12.38 -22.92 31.19
CA ARG A 363 -12.53 -22.10 32.41
C ARG A 363 -11.25 -21.91 33.20
N ARG A 364 -10.37 -22.92 33.26
CA ARG A 364 -9.22 -22.95 34.18
C ARG A 364 -8.03 -22.16 33.62
N VAL A 365 -8.20 -20.84 33.55
CA VAL A 365 -7.20 -19.86 33.08
C VAL A 365 -7.22 -18.62 33.97
N SER A 366 -6.13 -17.85 34.00
CA SER A 366 -6.02 -16.65 34.85
C SER A 366 -6.94 -15.50 34.43
N ASN A 367 -7.21 -15.38 33.13
CA ASN A 367 -8.12 -14.36 32.58
C ASN A 367 -9.59 -14.85 32.53
N PHE A 368 -10.04 -15.58 33.55
CA PHE A 368 -11.43 -16.05 33.62
C PHE A 368 -12.22 -15.29 34.69
N TYR A 369 -12.99 -14.29 34.26
CA TYR A 369 -13.88 -13.53 35.14
C TYR A 369 -15.36 -13.84 34.86
N GLU A 370 -16.07 -14.34 35.87
CA GLU A 370 -17.47 -14.76 35.74
C GLU A 370 -18.39 -13.59 35.35
N GLY A 371 -18.16 -12.39 35.90
CA GLY A 371 -18.96 -11.20 35.58
C GLY A 371 -18.83 -10.78 34.11
N GLU A 372 -17.62 -10.80 33.55
CA GLU A 372 -17.37 -10.54 32.14
C GLU A 372 -17.98 -11.62 31.25
N LEU A 373 -17.91 -12.90 31.66
CA LEU A 373 -18.57 -13.98 30.91
C LEU A 373 -20.09 -13.81 30.89
N ILE A 374 -20.69 -13.42 32.02
CA ILE A 374 -22.12 -13.12 32.09
C ILE A 374 -22.46 -11.97 31.13
N GLN A 375 -21.66 -10.91 31.09
CA GLN A 375 -21.83 -9.83 30.12
C GLN A 375 -21.69 -10.30 28.68
N GLU A 376 -20.67 -11.12 28.35
CA GLU A 376 -20.48 -11.72 27.02
C GLU A 376 -21.72 -12.54 26.59
N ILE A 377 -22.24 -13.37 27.49
CA ILE A 377 -23.46 -14.17 27.26
C ILE A 377 -24.66 -13.24 27.04
N CYS A 378 -24.87 -12.24 27.89
CA CYS A 378 -25.98 -11.29 27.76
C CYS A 378 -25.93 -10.51 26.43
N VAL A 379 -24.76 -9.98 26.05
CA VAL A 379 -24.57 -9.25 24.79
C VAL A 379 -24.81 -10.16 23.59
N SER A 380 -24.24 -11.37 23.59
CA SER A 380 -24.39 -12.31 22.48
C SER A 380 -25.83 -12.80 22.31
N ASP A 381 -26.52 -13.14 23.40
CA ASP A 381 -27.92 -13.59 23.37
C ASP A 381 -28.88 -12.43 23.00
N TYR A 382 -28.59 -11.19 23.44
CA TYR A 382 -29.34 -9.99 23.05
C TYR A 382 -29.22 -9.71 21.54
N LEU A 383 -27.99 -9.66 21.01
CA LEU A 383 -27.74 -9.42 19.58
C LEU A 383 -28.34 -10.53 18.69
N ALA A 384 -28.36 -11.77 19.20
CA ALA A 384 -29.01 -12.91 18.55
C ALA A 384 -30.54 -12.94 18.72
N LYS A 385 -31.15 -11.93 19.38
CA LYS A 385 -32.59 -11.80 19.66
C LYS A 385 -33.19 -13.00 20.39
N ARG A 386 -32.42 -13.61 21.30
CA ARG A 386 -32.89 -14.73 22.13
C ARG A 386 -33.78 -14.25 23.28
N ASN A 387 -34.63 -15.14 23.77
CA ASN A 387 -35.59 -14.84 24.84
C ASN A 387 -34.84 -14.59 26.18
N PRO A 388 -35.04 -13.44 26.86
CA PRO A 388 -34.42 -13.15 28.16
C PRO A 388 -34.61 -14.26 29.20
N ALA A 389 -35.77 -14.93 29.22
CA ALA A 389 -36.03 -16.03 30.16
C ALA A 389 -35.09 -17.23 29.93
N SER A 390 -34.66 -17.46 28.69
CA SER A 390 -33.69 -18.50 28.36
C SER A 390 -32.27 -18.12 28.82
N THR A 391 -31.90 -16.85 28.67
CA THR A 391 -30.63 -16.29 29.15
C THR A 391 -30.55 -16.34 30.67
N ILE A 392 -31.62 -15.96 31.39
CA ILE A 392 -31.70 -16.04 32.86
C ILE A 392 -31.55 -17.49 33.33
N LYS A 393 -32.26 -18.44 32.69
CA LYS A 393 -32.14 -19.87 33.02
C LYS A 393 -30.71 -20.35 32.82
N LYS A 394 -30.09 -19.98 31.70
CA LYS A 394 -28.70 -20.34 31.36
C LYS A 394 -27.71 -19.80 32.38
N ILE A 395 -27.77 -18.50 32.72
CA ILE A 395 -26.88 -17.88 33.72
C ILE A 395 -27.08 -18.49 35.10
N LYS A 396 -28.33 -18.74 35.49
CA LYS A 396 -28.65 -19.43 36.74
C LYS A 396 -28.01 -20.82 36.83
N GLU A 397 -28.12 -21.62 35.77
CA GLU A 397 -27.57 -22.98 35.73
C GLU A 397 -26.03 -22.98 35.66
N LEU A 398 -25.43 -22.04 34.92
CA LEU A 398 -23.97 -21.96 34.76
C LEU A 398 -23.23 -21.43 35.99
N PHE A 399 -23.81 -20.43 36.69
CA PHE A 399 -23.15 -19.72 37.79
C PHE A 399 -23.80 -20.00 39.16
N HIS A 400 -24.74 -20.93 39.23
CA HIS A 400 -25.44 -21.33 40.47
C HIS A 400 -26.08 -20.16 41.25
N LEU A 401 -26.48 -19.10 40.56
CA LEU A 401 -27.12 -17.93 41.15
C LEU A 401 -28.56 -18.23 41.60
N THR A 402 -29.09 -17.44 42.54
CA THR A 402 -30.53 -17.47 42.83
C THR A 402 -31.32 -16.95 41.62
N GLN A 403 -32.59 -17.34 41.52
CA GLN A 403 -33.46 -16.86 40.45
C GLN A 403 -33.52 -15.31 40.41
N GLU A 404 -33.56 -14.68 41.58
CA GLU A 404 -33.62 -13.23 41.73
C GLU A 404 -32.32 -12.55 41.29
N GLN A 405 -31.16 -13.10 41.69
CA GLN A 405 -29.84 -12.61 41.27
C GLN A 405 -29.65 -12.71 39.76
N ALA A 406 -29.97 -13.87 39.16
CA ALA A 406 -29.82 -14.08 37.72
C ALA A 406 -30.74 -13.15 36.91
N THR A 407 -31.96 -12.90 37.40
CA THR A 407 -32.91 -11.98 36.76
C THR A 407 -32.36 -10.55 36.75
N LYS A 408 -31.90 -10.08 37.93
CA LYS A 408 -31.34 -8.73 38.09
C LYS A 408 -30.15 -8.48 37.16
N VAL A 409 -29.19 -9.39 37.10
CA VAL A 409 -27.98 -9.22 36.28
C VAL A 409 -28.30 -9.17 34.78
N VAL A 410 -29.25 -9.98 34.30
CA VAL A 410 -29.66 -9.97 32.89
C VAL A 410 -30.42 -8.71 32.53
N GLU A 411 -31.34 -8.26 33.39
CA GLU A 411 -32.11 -7.04 33.16
C GLU A 411 -31.21 -5.80 33.11
N GLU A 412 -30.28 -5.66 34.06
CA GLU A 412 -29.29 -4.57 34.08
C GLU A 412 -28.43 -4.55 32.80
N ALA A 413 -27.96 -5.72 32.36
CA ALA A 413 -27.19 -5.85 31.12
C ALA A 413 -28.01 -5.47 29.87
N TYR A 414 -29.25 -5.98 29.76
CA TYR A 414 -30.10 -5.72 28.60
C TYR A 414 -30.51 -4.25 28.51
N GLN A 415 -30.76 -3.59 29.65
CA GLN A 415 -31.04 -2.15 29.71
C GLN A 415 -29.84 -1.32 29.25
N SER A 416 -28.63 -1.69 29.70
CA SER A 416 -27.39 -1.05 29.27
C SER A 416 -27.19 -1.16 27.76
N ILE A 417 -27.39 -2.35 27.18
CA ILE A 417 -27.25 -2.60 25.75
C ILE A 417 -28.29 -1.80 24.94
N ALA A 418 -29.56 -1.80 25.36
CA ALA A 418 -30.63 -1.06 24.70
C ALA A 418 -30.37 0.46 24.68
N SER A 419 -29.77 1.01 25.74
CA SER A 419 -29.36 2.42 25.80
C SER A 419 -28.27 2.75 24.79
N LEU A 420 -27.29 1.84 24.60
CA LEU A 420 -26.20 2.03 23.64
C LEU A 420 -26.68 1.96 22.18
N GLU A 421 -27.65 1.08 21.87
CA GLU A 421 -28.29 1.04 20.54
C GLU A 421 -29.04 2.34 20.22
N ALA A 422 -29.74 2.93 21.21
CA ALA A 422 -30.44 4.20 21.05
C ALA A 422 -29.50 5.37 20.75
N GLU A 423 -28.23 5.29 21.15
CA GLU A 423 -27.18 6.29 20.89
C GLU A 423 -26.42 6.06 19.56
N ASN A 424 -26.82 5.09 18.72
CA ASN A 424 -26.11 4.71 17.48
C ASN A 424 -24.64 4.28 17.69
N LYS A 425 -24.27 3.84 18.90
CA LYS A 425 -22.92 3.32 19.18
C LYS A 425 -22.83 1.86 18.77
N ARG A 426 -21.70 1.47 18.15
CA ARG A 426 -21.43 0.05 17.84
C ARG A 426 -21.14 -0.71 19.13
N ILE A 427 -21.96 -1.71 19.45
CA ILE A 427 -21.73 -2.61 20.59
C ILE A 427 -20.72 -3.69 20.16
N LEU A 428 -19.56 -3.71 20.81
CA LEU A 428 -18.51 -4.70 20.60
C LEU A 428 -18.23 -5.42 21.91
N VAL A 429 -18.07 -6.75 21.86
CA VAL A 429 -17.58 -7.54 23.00
C VAL A 429 -16.07 -7.33 23.09
N GLN A 430 -15.62 -6.45 24.01
CA GLN A 430 -14.20 -6.10 24.17
C GLN A 430 -13.37 -7.20 24.85
N HIS A 431 -13.93 -7.90 25.86
CA HIS A 431 -13.21 -8.90 26.65
C HIS A 431 -13.80 -10.30 26.45
N LYS A 432 -12.97 -11.25 26.01
CA LYS A 432 -13.31 -12.67 25.93
C LYS A 432 -12.53 -13.41 27.00
N VAL A 433 -13.24 -13.91 27.99
CA VAL A 433 -12.66 -14.64 29.12
C VAL A 433 -12.60 -16.14 28.83
N GLY A 434 -11.56 -16.81 29.34
CA GLY A 434 -11.32 -18.22 29.03
C GLY A 434 -10.69 -18.47 27.66
N PHE A 435 -10.17 -19.68 27.44
CA PHE A 435 -9.68 -20.06 26.12
C PHE A 435 -10.84 -20.52 25.22
N PRO A 436 -10.97 -19.98 24.00
CA PRO A 436 -11.94 -20.46 23.03
C PRO A 436 -11.77 -21.96 22.80
N THR A 437 -12.88 -22.69 22.82
CA THR A 437 -12.90 -24.14 22.69
C THR A 437 -13.94 -24.58 21.67
N THR A 438 -13.56 -25.51 20.81
CA THR A 438 -14.47 -26.21 19.91
C THR A 438 -14.55 -27.67 20.33
N ILE A 439 -15.76 -28.15 20.61
CA ILE A 439 -16.03 -29.56 20.92
C ILE A 439 -16.88 -30.11 19.77
N THR A 440 -16.33 -31.04 19.00
CA THR A 440 -17.05 -31.70 17.90
C THR A 440 -17.33 -33.16 18.23
N LYS A 441 -18.52 -33.61 17.87
CA LYS A 441 -19.01 -34.97 18.15
C LYS A 441 -19.44 -35.66 16.86
N SER A 442 -18.84 -36.82 16.62
CA SER A 442 -19.24 -37.82 15.61
C SER A 442 -19.91 -39.02 16.28
N ALA A 443 -20.31 -40.04 15.51
CA ALA A 443 -21.01 -41.22 16.04
C ALA A 443 -20.16 -42.02 17.06
N THR A 444 -18.84 -42.05 16.89
CA THR A 444 -17.89 -42.77 17.76
C THR A 444 -16.77 -41.90 18.31
N ASP A 445 -16.54 -40.72 17.73
CA ASP A 445 -15.35 -39.92 18.00
C ASP A 445 -15.76 -38.56 18.56
N LEU A 446 -15.03 -38.09 19.56
CA LEU A 446 -15.18 -36.76 20.15
C LEU A 446 -13.83 -36.05 20.10
N SER A 447 -13.79 -34.87 19.49
CA SER A 447 -12.59 -34.03 19.46
C SER A 447 -12.80 -32.73 20.22
N ILE A 448 -11.80 -32.36 21.03
CA ILE A 448 -11.77 -31.10 21.76
C ILE A 448 -10.56 -30.33 21.26
N GLN A 449 -10.79 -29.11 20.76
CA GLN A 449 -9.75 -28.17 20.34
C GLN A 449 -9.84 -26.92 21.22
N ILE A 450 -8.72 -26.50 21.80
CA ILE A 450 -8.59 -25.25 22.55
C ILE A 450 -7.62 -24.34 21.80
N ASP A 451 -8.04 -23.10 21.57
CA ASP A 451 -7.29 -22.07 20.85
C ASP A 451 -6.80 -20.97 21.81
N LYS A 452 -5.82 -20.17 21.39
CA LYS A 452 -5.29 -19.01 22.16
C LYS A 452 -4.64 -19.35 23.49
N ILE A 453 -3.92 -20.48 23.55
CA ILE A 453 -3.18 -20.88 24.73
C ILE A 453 -1.84 -20.11 24.79
N PRO A 454 -1.55 -19.34 25.85
CA PRO A 454 -0.42 -18.41 25.91
C PRO A 454 0.89 -19.06 26.41
N SER A 455 0.88 -20.34 26.78
CA SER A 455 2.06 -21.02 27.33
C SER A 455 2.01 -22.53 27.17
N LEU A 456 3.17 -23.15 26.89
CA LEU A 456 3.33 -24.61 26.84
C LEU A 456 3.04 -25.28 28.19
N HIS A 457 3.18 -24.56 29.29
CA HIS A 457 2.94 -25.11 30.63
C HIS A 457 1.46 -25.50 30.84
N TYR A 458 0.53 -25.02 30.02
CA TYR A 458 -0.87 -25.42 30.12
C TYR A 458 -1.10 -26.86 29.66
N LEU A 459 -0.24 -27.45 28.83
CA LEU A 459 -0.48 -28.75 28.19
C LEU A 459 -0.80 -29.89 29.18
N PRO A 460 -0.06 -30.09 30.30
CA PRO A 460 -0.37 -31.14 31.26
C PRO A 460 -1.75 -30.95 31.92
N CYS A 461 -2.07 -29.71 32.31
CA CYS A 461 -3.37 -29.38 32.92
C CYS A 461 -4.51 -29.52 31.92
N LEU A 462 -4.32 -29.11 30.66
CA LEU A 462 -5.29 -29.30 29.58
C LEU A 462 -5.58 -30.78 29.37
N ASN A 463 -4.54 -31.62 29.25
CA ASN A 463 -4.68 -33.06 29.11
C ASN A 463 -5.48 -33.67 30.27
N ARG A 464 -5.07 -33.41 31.52
CA ARG A 464 -5.75 -33.89 32.73
C ARG A 464 -7.22 -33.45 32.76
N ASN A 465 -7.49 -32.18 32.53
CA ASN A 465 -8.82 -31.59 32.63
C ASN A 465 -9.75 -32.06 31.49
N MET A 466 -9.21 -32.27 30.28
CA MET A 466 -9.95 -32.87 29.17
C MET A 466 -10.30 -34.35 29.43
N LYS A 467 -9.34 -35.14 29.93
CA LYS A 467 -9.59 -36.53 30.36
C LYS A 467 -10.70 -36.61 31.41
N ALA A 468 -10.64 -35.74 32.42
CA ALA A 468 -11.64 -35.63 33.48
C ALA A 468 -13.03 -35.24 32.92
N TYR A 469 -13.09 -34.28 32.00
CA TYR A 469 -14.32 -33.90 31.32
C TYR A 469 -14.94 -35.07 30.55
N ILE A 470 -14.13 -35.85 29.82
CA ILE A 470 -14.63 -37.04 29.12
C ILE A 470 -15.09 -38.12 30.10
N ALA A 471 -14.35 -38.35 31.18
CA ALA A 471 -14.75 -39.30 32.21
C ALA A 471 -16.14 -38.95 32.78
N LEU A 472 -16.37 -37.68 33.13
CA LEU A 472 -17.68 -37.19 33.60
C LEU A 472 -18.81 -37.47 32.61
N LEU A 473 -18.54 -37.31 31.31
CA LEU A 473 -19.50 -37.58 30.24
C LEU A 473 -19.85 -39.07 30.08
N THR A 474 -19.05 -39.98 30.64
CA THR A 474 -19.27 -41.43 30.56
C THR A 474 -19.95 -42.02 31.81
N VAL A 475 -19.99 -41.29 32.91
CA VAL A 475 -20.59 -41.74 34.19
C VAL A 475 -21.96 -41.12 34.45
N PRO A 476 -22.81 -41.75 35.30
CA PRO A 476 -24.06 -41.15 35.75
C PRO A 476 -23.83 -39.88 36.58
N ASN A 477 -24.76 -38.92 36.52
CA ASN A 477 -24.69 -37.67 37.27
C ASN A 477 -25.03 -37.87 38.77
N THR A 478 -24.19 -38.61 39.48
CA THR A 478 -24.33 -38.94 40.91
C THR A 478 -23.25 -38.31 41.80
N ILE A 479 -22.29 -37.61 41.19
CA ILE A 479 -21.16 -36.98 41.89
C ILE A 479 -21.52 -35.52 42.16
N THR A 480 -21.45 -35.11 43.42
CA THR A 480 -21.47 -33.69 43.82
C THR A 480 -20.08 -33.10 43.67
N CYS A 481 -19.98 -31.99 42.94
CA CYS A 481 -18.68 -31.42 42.54
C CYS A 481 -18.39 -30.06 43.18
N HIS A 482 -19.13 -29.71 44.23
CA HIS A 482 -19.05 -28.44 44.94
C HIS A 482 -19.16 -28.70 46.45
N GLU A 483 -18.26 -28.12 47.23
CA GLU A 483 -18.32 -28.05 48.70
C GLU A 483 -18.37 -26.57 49.14
N GLU A 484 -19.19 -26.23 50.14
CA GLU A 484 -19.22 -24.88 50.70
C GLU A 484 -17.96 -24.63 51.54
N VAL A 485 -17.14 -23.65 51.15
CA VAL A 485 -15.89 -23.27 51.84
C VAL A 485 -15.89 -21.77 52.10
N ALA A 486 -15.65 -21.34 53.33
CA ALA A 486 -15.52 -19.91 53.63
C ALA A 486 -14.21 -19.36 53.04
N VAL A 487 -14.26 -18.50 52.03
CA VAL A 487 -13.09 -17.89 51.38
C VAL A 487 -13.00 -16.40 51.74
N LEU A 488 -11.78 -15.93 52.02
CA LEU A 488 -11.48 -14.56 52.42
C LEU A 488 -11.22 -13.69 51.19
N THR A 489 -12.17 -12.85 50.79
CA THR A 489 -11.92 -11.74 49.85
C THR A 489 -12.63 -10.46 50.26
N LYS A 490 -11.91 -9.34 50.18
CA LYS A 490 -12.52 -8.03 49.93
C LYS A 490 -11.72 -7.31 48.86
N GLN A 491 -12.37 -6.98 47.75
CA GLN A 491 -12.00 -5.81 46.96
C GLN A 491 -12.81 -4.61 47.46
N PRO A 492 -12.25 -3.41 47.41
CA PRO A 492 -12.80 -2.37 46.57
C PRO A 492 -12.09 -2.45 45.21
N VAL A 493 -12.87 -2.64 44.14
CA VAL A 493 -12.43 -2.27 42.80
C VAL A 493 -12.11 -0.78 42.89
N ARG A 494 -10.83 -0.39 42.84
CA ARG A 494 -10.53 0.94 42.30
C ARG A 494 -11.04 0.88 40.87
N LYS A 495 -12.04 1.71 40.54
CA LYS A 495 -12.26 2.09 39.15
C LYS A 495 -10.93 2.68 38.70
N ARG A 496 -10.14 1.91 37.94
CA ARG A 496 -9.25 2.52 36.98
C ARG A 496 -10.22 3.20 36.02
N TYR A 497 -10.17 4.52 35.97
CA TYR A 497 -10.69 5.20 34.79
C TYR A 497 -9.81 4.70 33.65
N GLU A 498 -10.25 3.66 32.95
CA GLU A 498 -9.92 3.53 31.54
C GLU A 498 -10.83 4.58 30.88
N GLU A 499 -10.26 5.76 30.67
CA GLU A 499 -10.69 6.52 29.52
C GLU A 499 -10.41 5.61 28.33
N GLU A 500 -11.44 5.36 27.52
CA GLU A 500 -11.27 4.81 26.17
C GLU A 500 -10.38 5.79 25.40
N GLU A 501 -9.07 5.59 25.49
CA GLU A 501 -8.15 6.07 24.47
C GLU A 501 -8.41 5.21 23.24
N GLU A 502 -9.08 5.82 22.26
CA GLU A 502 -8.95 5.41 20.87
C GLU A 502 -7.46 5.23 20.56
N GLU A 503 -7.06 4.03 20.15
CA GLU A 503 -5.77 3.78 19.51
C GLU A 503 -5.62 4.74 18.31
N LYS A 504 -5.01 5.89 18.55
CA LYS A 504 -4.22 6.60 17.57
C LYS A 504 -2.81 6.06 17.71
N GLU A 505 -2.29 5.48 16.64
CA GLU A 505 -0.87 5.15 16.49
C GLU A 505 -0.03 6.43 16.72
N GLU A 506 0.43 6.65 17.96
CA GLU A 506 1.53 7.56 18.26
C GLU A 506 2.85 6.85 18.00
N LYS A 507 3.50 7.28 16.91
CA LYS A 507 4.92 7.06 16.69
C LYS A 507 5.70 7.83 17.75
N LEU A 508 6.50 7.13 18.55
CA LEU A 508 7.60 7.76 19.29
C LEU A 508 8.69 8.13 18.29
N ASP A 509 8.72 9.40 17.87
CA ASP A 509 9.93 10.03 17.35
C ASP A 509 10.84 10.31 18.56
N ILE A 510 11.95 9.60 18.66
CA ILE A 510 13.06 9.96 19.54
C ILE A 510 13.76 11.15 18.85
N GLU A 511 13.38 12.37 19.24
CA GLU A 511 14.20 13.56 19.02
C GLU A 511 15.31 13.58 20.10
N TYR A 512 16.56 13.56 19.64
CA TYR A 512 17.69 13.97 20.46
C TYR A 512 17.63 15.50 20.59
N ASP A 513 17.30 15.98 21.78
CA ASP A 513 17.42 17.39 22.12
C ASP A 513 18.84 17.66 22.64
N ASP A 514 19.66 18.28 21.79
CA ASP A 514 20.88 18.99 22.16
C ASP A 514 20.52 20.48 22.27
N GLU A 515 19.79 20.89 23.30
CA GLU A 515 19.80 22.29 23.75
C GLU A 515 20.31 22.37 25.19
N ALA A 516 21.62 22.55 25.28
CA ALA A 516 22.23 23.25 26.39
C ALA A 516 22.04 24.77 26.19
N LEU A 517 21.42 25.37 27.21
CA LEU A 517 21.56 26.73 27.73
C LEU A 517 20.51 27.78 27.34
N ASP A 518 19.37 27.68 28.03
CA ASP A 518 18.84 28.61 29.05
C ASP A 518 18.99 30.14 28.83
N VAL A 519 17.89 30.88 28.99
CA VAL A 519 17.52 31.55 30.27
C VAL A 519 16.06 32.06 30.22
N GLU A 520 15.39 31.85 31.36
CA GLU A 520 14.02 32.14 31.80
C GLU A 520 13.52 33.60 31.66
N TYR A 521 12.19 33.79 31.64
CA TYR A 521 11.44 34.45 32.74
C TYR A 521 9.91 34.34 32.56
N GLU A 522 9.21 33.94 33.62
CA GLU A 522 7.74 34.01 33.76
C GLU A 522 7.24 35.46 33.94
N GLY A 523 6.00 35.70 33.48
CA GLY A 523 5.07 36.60 34.16
C GLY A 523 4.84 38.00 33.57
N GLY A 524 3.60 38.25 33.14
CA GLY A 524 3.01 39.60 33.24
C GLY A 524 2.83 40.36 31.92
N GLY A 525 1.65 40.17 31.32
CA GLY A 525 0.92 41.12 30.50
C GLY A 525 1.70 42.16 29.67
N LYS A 526 1.70 41.96 28.36
CA LYS A 526 1.32 42.99 27.38
C LYS A 526 1.09 42.36 26.02
N ASP A 527 -0.14 42.51 25.56
CA ASP A 527 -0.55 42.43 24.17
C ASP A 527 0.46 43.16 23.27
N ARG A 528 1.06 42.42 22.32
CA ARG A 528 1.73 42.88 21.09
C ARG A 528 2.13 41.66 20.26
N ASP A 529 1.19 41.20 19.45
CA ASP A 529 1.33 40.39 18.22
C ASP A 529 2.64 39.60 18.08
N LEU A 530 2.61 38.32 18.49
CA LEU A 530 3.65 37.31 18.26
C LEU A 530 3.81 37.02 16.75
N ILE A 531 4.55 37.89 16.08
CA ILE A 531 5.06 37.70 14.73
C ILE A 531 6.44 37.08 14.90
N VAL A 532 6.46 35.78 15.18
CA VAL A 532 7.45 34.78 14.71
C VAL A 532 7.17 33.49 15.47
N ASN A 533 6.33 32.67 14.84
CA ASN A 533 6.30 31.21 14.89
C ASN A 533 5.27 30.64 13.90
N ASN A 534 4.55 31.51 13.19
CA ASN A 534 3.73 31.11 12.06
C ASN A 534 4.27 31.80 10.78
N PRO A 535 4.70 31.06 9.73
CA PRO A 535 5.17 31.64 8.47
C PRO A 535 4.13 32.46 7.70
N ASN A 536 3.00 32.82 8.31
CA ASN A 536 1.89 33.40 7.61
C ASN A 536 1.11 34.42 8.47
N PHE A 537 1.72 35.56 8.81
CA PHE A 537 1.02 36.71 9.41
C PHE A 537 -0.32 37.02 8.69
N THR A 538 -0.34 36.93 7.36
CA THR A 538 -1.57 37.06 6.56
C THR A 538 -2.57 35.91 6.77
N ILE A 539 -2.10 34.66 6.91
CA ILE A 539 -3.02 33.52 7.13
C ILE A 539 -3.59 33.56 8.53
N TYR A 540 -2.81 33.88 9.56
CA TYR A 540 -3.35 34.05 10.91
C TYR A 540 -4.49 35.08 10.94
N ARG A 541 -4.34 36.20 10.21
CA ARG A 541 -5.42 37.19 10.07
C ARG A 541 -6.62 36.69 9.24
N MET A 542 -6.40 35.79 8.29
CA MET A 542 -7.47 35.11 7.53
C MET A 542 -8.19 34.02 8.36
N GLU A 543 -7.47 33.28 9.20
CA GLU A 543 -8.02 32.31 10.15
C GLU A 543 -8.88 33.03 11.19
N LYS A 544 -8.40 34.17 11.71
CA LYS A 544 -9.15 35.04 12.63
C LYS A 544 -10.37 35.71 11.99
N SER A 545 -10.41 35.86 10.66
CA SER A 545 -11.61 36.28 9.93
C SER A 545 -12.53 35.12 9.56
N ASN A 546 -12.34 33.93 10.14
CA ASN A 546 -13.14 32.70 9.96
C ASN A 546 -13.06 32.06 8.57
N HIS A 547 -11.93 32.17 7.87
CA HIS A 547 -11.75 31.55 6.56
C HIS A 547 -10.41 30.81 6.43
N ALA A 548 -10.47 29.48 6.48
CA ALA A 548 -9.36 28.61 6.06
C ALA A 548 -9.89 27.55 5.07
N TYR A 549 -9.22 27.42 3.92
CA TYR A 549 -9.43 26.33 2.96
C TYR A 549 -8.13 25.58 2.75
N ASP A 550 -8.22 24.24 2.70
CA ASP A 550 -7.10 23.38 2.35
C ASP A 550 -6.64 23.69 0.90
N GLY A 551 -5.35 23.95 0.74
CA GLY A 551 -4.75 24.33 -0.55
C GLY A 551 -4.72 25.83 -0.90
N TYR A 552 -5.30 26.75 -0.10
CA TYR A 552 -5.22 28.20 -0.39
C TYR A 552 -3.78 28.71 -0.53
N THR A 553 -2.85 28.16 0.25
CA THR A 553 -1.42 28.52 0.21
C THR A 553 -0.72 28.16 -1.11
N ARG A 554 -1.23 27.13 -1.83
CA ARG A 554 -0.78 26.76 -3.18
C ARG A 554 -1.32 27.69 -4.26
N ASP A 555 -2.53 28.20 -4.06
CA ASP A 555 -3.24 29.05 -5.04
C ASP A 555 -2.87 30.54 -4.90
N CYS A 556 -2.59 31.02 -3.68
CA CYS A 556 -2.13 32.38 -3.41
C CYS A 556 -0.74 32.36 -2.72
N PRO A 557 0.36 32.61 -3.45
CA PRO A 557 1.70 32.61 -2.87
C PRO A 557 1.90 33.79 -1.92
N LEU A 558 2.86 33.68 -0.98
CA LEU A 558 3.09 34.65 0.11
C LEU A 558 3.13 36.11 -0.36
N THR A 559 3.79 36.39 -1.48
CA THR A 559 3.96 37.74 -2.07
C THR A 559 2.68 38.33 -2.65
N ARG A 560 1.58 37.56 -2.71
CA ARG A 560 0.28 37.97 -3.24
C ARG A 560 -0.84 37.85 -2.22
N ARG A 561 -0.54 37.62 -0.95
CA ARG A 561 -1.57 37.44 0.08
C ARG A 561 -2.06 38.80 0.61
N PRO A 562 -3.38 39.02 0.65
CA PRO A 562 -3.94 40.25 1.17
C PRO A 562 -3.94 40.25 2.70
N ILE A 563 -4.14 41.42 3.29
CA ILE A 563 -4.37 41.59 4.72
C ILE A 563 -5.87 41.73 4.97
N ALA A 564 -6.39 40.93 5.90
CA ALA A 564 -7.74 41.09 6.45
C ALA A 564 -7.75 42.18 7.53
N LEU A 565 -8.62 43.17 7.38
CA LEU A 565 -8.84 44.22 8.37
C LEU A 565 -9.83 43.72 9.43
N LEU A 566 -9.43 43.70 10.71
CA LEU A 566 -10.24 43.15 11.80
C LEU A 566 -11.05 44.26 12.50
N THR A 567 -12.16 43.90 13.15
CA THR A 567 -13.30 44.77 13.57
C THR A 567 -13.02 45.91 14.57
N LYS A 568 -11.77 46.25 14.85
CA LYS A 568 -11.37 47.39 15.72
C LYS A 568 -10.31 48.32 15.10
N GLU A 569 -9.95 48.14 13.84
CA GLU A 569 -8.93 48.95 13.16
C GLU A 569 -9.59 50.08 12.34
N GLU A 570 -9.65 51.30 12.88
CA GLU A 570 -10.30 52.46 12.21
C GLU A 570 -9.51 52.99 10.99
N VAL A 571 -9.74 52.35 9.85
CA VAL A 571 -10.21 52.85 8.53
C VAL A 571 -9.61 54.11 7.87
N LYS A 572 -9.09 55.16 8.53
CA LYS A 572 -8.73 56.41 7.79
C LYS A 572 -7.57 56.27 6.79
N ARG A 573 -6.51 55.53 7.13
CA ARG A 573 -5.34 55.35 6.22
C ARG A 573 -5.56 54.24 5.19
N SER A 574 -6.35 53.22 5.52
CA SER A 574 -6.67 52.11 4.62
C SER A 574 -7.48 52.53 3.39
N GLN A 575 -8.18 53.68 3.44
CA GLN A 575 -8.89 54.27 2.30
C GLN A 575 -7.98 54.68 1.12
N LYS A 576 -6.68 54.85 1.36
CA LYS A 576 -5.70 55.13 0.29
C LYS A 576 -5.39 53.92 -0.58
N PHE A 577 -5.79 52.71 -0.15
CA PHE A 577 -5.51 51.46 -0.84
C PHE A 577 -6.81 50.84 -1.39
N PRO A 578 -6.79 50.24 -2.59
CA PRO A 578 -7.94 49.52 -3.12
C PRO A 578 -8.39 48.41 -2.16
N GLN A 579 -9.69 48.36 -1.86
CA GLN A 579 -10.27 47.39 -0.92
C GLN A 579 -11.22 46.44 -1.64
N TYR A 580 -11.25 45.17 -1.20
CA TYR A 580 -12.24 44.20 -1.66
C TYR A 580 -12.87 43.52 -0.45
N VAL A 581 -14.20 43.57 -0.36
CA VAL A 581 -14.95 42.98 0.74
C VAL A 581 -15.38 41.57 0.35
N TYR A 582 -14.96 40.58 1.12
CA TYR A 582 -15.36 39.20 0.97
C TYR A 582 -15.91 38.71 2.31
N ASP A 583 -17.12 38.15 2.28
CA ASP A 583 -17.91 37.74 3.45
C ASP A 583 -17.89 38.75 4.62
N LYS A 584 -18.21 40.01 4.31
CA LYS A 584 -18.29 41.15 5.25
C LYS A 584 -16.97 41.58 5.89
N VAL A 585 -15.83 41.02 5.47
CA VAL A 585 -14.49 41.43 5.92
C VAL A 585 -13.74 42.16 4.79
N PRO A 586 -13.19 43.37 5.03
CA PRO A 586 -12.43 44.09 4.01
C PRO A 586 -10.98 43.60 3.94
N TYR A 587 -10.51 43.38 2.71
CA TYR A 587 -9.15 42.98 2.39
C TYR A 587 -8.43 44.07 1.60
N ILE A 588 -7.13 44.23 1.86
CA ILE A 588 -6.24 45.19 1.16
C ILE A 588 -4.89 44.56 0.80
N CYS A 589 -4.22 45.11 -0.22
CA CYS A 589 -2.93 44.63 -0.73
C CYS A 589 -1.82 45.70 -0.66
N PRO A 590 -1.43 46.15 0.55
CA PRO A 590 -0.38 47.16 0.71
C PRO A 590 1.01 46.57 0.45
N MET A 591 1.96 47.43 0.05
CA MET A 591 3.36 47.03 -0.11
C MET A 591 4.08 46.85 1.22
N TYR A 592 3.74 47.70 2.19
CA TYR A 592 4.29 47.67 3.54
C TYR A 592 3.19 47.78 4.59
N TRP A 593 3.42 47.15 5.73
CA TRP A 593 2.54 47.19 6.88
C TRP A 593 3.34 47.58 8.12
N ASP A 594 2.85 48.57 8.88
CA ASP A 594 3.42 48.92 10.18
C ASP A 594 2.85 47.96 11.24
N LEU A 595 3.72 47.15 11.85
CA LEU A 595 3.35 46.18 12.87
C LEU A 595 2.97 46.86 14.21
N GLU A 596 3.52 48.04 14.51
CA GLU A 596 3.23 48.78 15.75
C GLU A 596 1.91 49.53 15.64
N GLU A 597 1.73 50.28 14.56
CA GLU A 597 0.55 51.12 14.35
C GLU A 597 -0.61 50.34 13.73
N LYS A 598 -0.37 49.09 13.29
CA LYS A 598 -1.33 48.21 12.59
C LYS A 598 -1.99 48.92 11.39
N THR A 599 -1.19 49.64 10.60
CA THR A 599 -1.68 50.39 9.43
C THR A 599 -0.87 50.13 8.17
N PRO A 600 -1.48 50.26 6.97
CA PRO A 600 -0.75 50.16 5.71
C PRO A 600 0.04 51.44 5.43
N LEU A 601 1.22 51.30 4.80
CA LEU A 601 2.12 52.42 4.45
C LEU A 601 2.39 52.48 2.94
N THR A 602 2.51 53.69 2.38
CA THR A 602 2.98 53.90 1.00
C THR A 602 4.51 53.92 0.93
N GLN A 603 5.08 53.73 -0.26
CA GLN A 603 6.55 53.80 -0.45
C GLN A 603 7.11 55.16 -0.02
N GLU A 604 6.41 56.26 -0.31
CA GLU A 604 6.81 57.62 0.09
C GLU A 604 6.83 57.78 1.62
N GLU A 605 5.84 57.21 2.33
CA GLU A 605 5.75 57.24 3.80
C GLU A 605 6.86 56.38 4.42
N VAL A 606 7.16 55.22 3.83
CA VAL A 606 8.29 54.37 4.25
C VAL A 606 9.61 55.09 4.01
N ASP A 607 9.81 55.76 2.89
CA ASP A 607 11.05 56.50 2.61
C ASP A 607 11.28 57.64 3.63
N VAL A 608 10.21 58.28 4.11
CA VAL A 608 10.25 59.27 5.20
C VAL A 608 10.59 58.61 6.54
N LEU A 609 9.93 57.51 6.88
CA LEU A 609 10.17 56.78 8.14
C LEU A 609 11.57 56.15 8.19
N VAL A 610 12.09 55.68 7.06
CA VAL A 610 13.46 55.18 6.92
C VAL A 610 14.48 56.31 7.09
N LYS A 611 14.23 57.50 6.55
CA LYS A 611 15.05 58.70 6.80
C LYS A 611 15.00 59.16 8.26
N GLN A 612 13.92 58.86 8.98
CA GLN A 612 13.77 59.07 10.42
C GLN A 612 14.37 57.94 11.28
N GLY A 613 14.96 56.92 10.65
CA GLY A 613 15.70 55.85 11.32
C GLY A 613 14.95 54.53 11.51
N LYS A 614 13.69 54.41 11.07
CA LYS A 614 12.95 53.13 11.12
C LYS A 614 13.49 52.13 10.08
N ARG A 615 13.60 50.85 10.45
CA ARG A 615 14.13 49.78 9.57
C ARG A 615 12.99 48.96 8.94
N ILE A 616 13.24 48.44 7.74
CA ILE A 616 12.28 47.58 7.00
C ILE A 616 12.65 46.12 7.23
N ILE A 617 11.68 45.34 7.69
CA ILE A 617 11.80 43.89 7.82
C ILE A 617 11.44 43.23 6.48
N HIS A 618 12.36 42.40 5.98
CA HIS A 618 12.12 41.62 4.77
C HIS A 618 11.37 40.32 5.11
N PRO A 619 10.42 39.84 4.28
CA PRO A 619 9.66 38.62 4.54
C PRO A 619 10.50 37.32 4.53
N SER A 620 11.78 37.42 4.18
CA SER A 620 12.76 36.33 4.20
C SER A 620 13.61 36.30 5.47
N THR A 621 13.44 37.25 6.39
CA THR A 621 14.16 37.30 7.67
C THR A 621 13.76 36.10 8.53
N LYS A 622 14.74 35.34 9.03
CA LYS A 622 14.55 34.15 9.87
C LYS A 622 14.92 34.48 11.31
N GLY A 623 14.08 34.07 12.28
CA GLY A 623 14.26 34.36 13.71
C GLY A 623 13.23 35.37 14.24
N GLU A 624 13.15 35.52 15.57
CA GLU A 624 12.18 36.39 16.24
C GLU A 624 12.40 37.86 15.87
N ILE A 625 11.34 38.51 15.37
CA ILE A 625 11.36 39.89 14.89
C ILE A 625 11.07 40.78 16.09
N ASP A 626 12.08 41.51 16.55
CA ASP A 626 11.92 42.53 17.58
C ASP A 626 11.67 43.90 16.91
N PRO A 627 10.48 44.53 17.08
CA PRO A 627 10.16 45.81 16.45
C PRO A 627 11.16 46.93 16.78
N VAL A 628 11.81 46.86 17.94
CA VAL A 628 12.78 47.85 18.43
C VAL A 628 14.15 47.63 17.77
N ARG A 629 14.55 46.37 17.52
CA ARG A 629 15.85 45.99 16.92
C ARG A 629 15.81 45.90 15.39
N ASP A 630 14.80 45.23 14.87
CA ASP A 630 14.67 44.80 13.47
C ASP A 630 13.79 45.76 12.64
N GLY A 631 13.06 46.65 13.32
CA GLY A 631 12.20 47.69 12.75
C GLY A 631 10.72 47.31 12.77
N SER A 632 9.81 48.28 12.67
CA SER A 632 8.36 48.02 12.73
C SER A 632 7.67 47.95 11.37
N ILE A 633 8.40 48.14 10.27
CA ILE A 633 7.83 48.17 8.91
C ILE A 633 8.07 46.83 8.23
N PHE A 634 7.01 46.05 8.03
CA PHE A 634 7.08 44.75 7.36
C PHE A 634 6.76 44.88 5.86
N LYS A 635 7.63 44.34 5.00
CA LYS A 635 7.40 44.32 3.54
C LYS A 635 6.52 43.12 3.15
N MET A 636 5.30 43.41 2.70
CA MET A 636 4.29 42.40 2.39
C MET A 636 4.39 41.89 0.96
N ASN A 637 4.57 42.81 0.01
CA ASN A 637 4.73 42.50 -1.41
C ASN A 637 5.75 43.44 -2.07
N ASP A 638 5.97 43.24 -3.36
CA ASP A 638 6.88 44.05 -4.19
C ASP A 638 6.18 45.24 -4.88
N GLY A 639 4.91 45.49 -4.57
CA GLY A 639 4.07 46.50 -5.19
C GLY A 639 3.44 46.09 -6.51
N SER A 640 3.79 44.91 -7.04
CA SER A 640 3.35 44.50 -8.38
C SER A 640 1.87 44.05 -8.41
N HIS A 641 1.24 43.81 -7.25
CA HIS A 641 -0.15 43.35 -7.15
C HIS A 641 -0.95 44.16 -6.11
N PRO A 642 -1.33 45.41 -6.39
CA PRO A 642 -1.93 46.29 -5.38
C PRO A 642 -3.45 46.10 -5.19
N PHE A 643 -4.09 45.22 -5.96
CA PHE A 643 -5.55 45.10 -5.97
C PHE A 643 -6.04 43.77 -5.35
N PRO A 644 -6.78 43.79 -4.23
CA PRO A 644 -7.40 42.58 -3.70
C PRO A 644 -8.59 42.14 -4.57
N GLY A 645 -8.80 40.83 -4.72
CA GLY A 645 -9.92 40.29 -5.50
C GLY A 645 -10.19 38.81 -5.21
N PRO A 646 -11.32 38.25 -5.68
CA PRO A 646 -11.73 36.90 -5.35
C PRO A 646 -10.91 35.84 -6.10
N LEU A 647 -10.62 34.74 -5.40
CA LEU A 647 -9.94 33.54 -5.88
C LEU A 647 -11.01 32.45 -6.09
N LYS A 648 -11.91 32.66 -7.08
CA LYS A 648 -13.12 31.84 -7.26
C LYS A 648 -13.86 31.64 -5.91
N ASP A 649 -14.13 30.40 -5.53
CA ASP A 649 -14.86 30.01 -4.31
C ASP A 649 -13.94 29.77 -3.10
N ARG A 650 -12.62 30.06 -3.22
CA ARG A 650 -11.59 29.62 -2.24
C ARG A 650 -10.90 30.76 -1.48
N GLY A 651 -11.38 32.01 -1.54
CA GLY A 651 -10.88 33.14 -0.74
C GLY A 651 -10.49 34.38 -1.57
N VAL A 652 -9.61 35.23 -1.03
CA VAL A 652 -9.17 36.51 -1.64
C VAL A 652 -7.67 36.49 -1.91
N CYS A 653 -7.19 37.06 -3.02
CA CYS A 653 -5.76 37.20 -3.34
C CYS A 653 -5.45 38.57 -3.97
N CYS A 654 -4.19 38.97 -3.99
CA CYS A 654 -3.73 40.21 -4.61
C CYS A 654 -3.43 40.02 -6.11
N PHE A 655 -3.90 40.96 -6.92
CA PHE A 655 -3.82 40.98 -8.38
C PHE A 655 -3.19 42.28 -8.91
N LYS A 656 -2.65 42.18 -10.13
CA LYS A 656 -2.02 43.29 -10.87
C LYS A 656 -3.00 44.38 -11.32
N LYS A 657 -4.27 44.02 -11.50
CA LYS A 657 -5.33 44.92 -12.00
C LYS A 657 -6.53 44.82 -11.08
N GLU A 658 -7.24 45.95 -10.91
CA GLU A 658 -8.44 46.04 -10.09
C GLU A 658 -9.50 45.03 -10.57
N TYR A 659 -10.06 44.29 -9.62
CA TYR A 659 -11.17 43.39 -9.92
C TYR A 659 -12.43 44.22 -10.12
N LEU A 660 -12.74 44.54 -11.38
CA LEU A 660 -14.00 45.17 -11.75
C LEU A 660 -15.07 44.07 -11.88
N PRO A 661 -16.12 44.02 -11.03
CA PRO A 661 -17.27 43.20 -11.33
C PRO A 661 -17.82 43.65 -12.68
N LYS A 662 -18.00 42.72 -13.62
CA LYS A 662 -18.48 43.03 -14.98
C LYS A 662 -19.83 43.76 -14.89
N LYS A 663 -19.79 45.09 -15.05
CA LYS A 663 -20.98 45.91 -15.30
C LYS A 663 -21.56 45.50 -16.64
N GLU A 664 -22.87 45.27 -16.65
CA GLU A 664 -23.61 45.12 -17.88
C GLU A 664 -23.43 46.35 -18.78
N THR A 665 -23.02 46.03 -20.01
CA THR A 665 -23.25 46.70 -21.29
C THR A 665 -22.74 48.13 -21.49
N ARG A 666 -21.91 48.29 -22.54
CA ARG A 666 -22.17 49.32 -23.56
C ARG A 666 -21.91 48.78 -24.97
N ALA A 667 -22.97 48.92 -25.77
CA ALA A 667 -23.06 49.07 -27.21
C ALA A 667 -21.83 48.62 -28.03
N ILE A 668 -21.95 47.44 -28.63
CA ILE A 668 -21.30 47.19 -29.91
C ILE A 668 -22.01 48.10 -30.92
N VAL A 669 -21.22 49.02 -31.48
CA VAL A 669 -21.50 49.75 -32.70
C VAL A 669 -22.14 48.80 -33.70
N GLU A 670 -23.29 49.20 -34.25
CA GLU A 670 -24.00 48.52 -35.32
C GLU A 670 -23.03 47.92 -36.35
N SER A 671 -22.80 46.62 -36.25
CA SER A 671 -22.48 45.83 -37.42
C SER A 671 -23.65 44.89 -37.58
N LYS A 672 -24.53 45.23 -38.52
CA LYS A 672 -25.41 44.26 -39.15
C LYS A 672 -24.52 43.07 -39.53
N GLN A 673 -24.52 41.99 -38.74
CA GLN A 673 -23.97 40.73 -39.19
C GLN A 673 -24.88 40.30 -40.33
N TYR A 674 -24.45 40.59 -41.56
CA TYR A 674 -25.00 39.95 -42.73
C TYR A 674 -24.70 38.46 -42.57
N ILE A 675 -25.71 37.68 -42.17
CA ILE A 675 -25.67 36.24 -42.36
C ILE A 675 -25.45 36.06 -43.86
N ASN A 676 -24.31 35.48 -44.23
CA ASN A 676 -24.00 35.33 -45.64
C ASN A 676 -25.04 34.37 -46.24
N THR A 677 -25.79 34.85 -47.23
CA THR A 677 -26.88 34.10 -47.87
C THR A 677 -26.38 33.09 -48.89
N HIS A 678 -25.08 33.03 -49.17
CA HIS A 678 -24.49 32.06 -50.09
C HIS A 678 -24.15 30.75 -49.36
N PRO A 679 -24.95 29.67 -49.55
CA PRO A 679 -24.76 28.40 -48.83
C PRO A 679 -23.57 27.58 -49.33
N THR A 680 -22.86 28.02 -50.37
CA THR A 680 -21.79 27.28 -51.06
C THR A 680 -20.41 27.94 -50.99
N SER A 681 -20.29 29.16 -50.45
CA SER A 681 -18.99 29.79 -50.20
C SER A 681 -18.49 29.51 -48.78
N LEU A 682 -17.17 29.55 -48.57
CA LEU A 682 -16.56 29.57 -47.24
C LEU A 682 -16.99 30.83 -46.48
N GLY A 683 -17.31 30.66 -45.20
CA GLY A 683 -17.55 31.77 -44.29
C GLY A 683 -16.24 32.49 -43.97
N GLU A 684 -16.25 33.83 -44.00
CA GLU A 684 -15.13 34.61 -43.48
C GLU A 684 -15.00 34.41 -41.96
N GLU A 685 -13.76 34.45 -41.46
CA GLU A 685 -13.46 34.26 -40.04
C GLU A 685 -14.36 35.12 -39.13
N GLY A 686 -15.03 34.46 -38.18
CA GLY A 686 -15.92 35.13 -37.23
C GLY A 686 -17.30 35.50 -37.78
N LYS A 687 -17.60 35.23 -39.06
CA LYS A 687 -18.94 35.40 -39.64
C LYS A 687 -19.72 34.08 -39.64
N VAL A 688 -21.05 34.20 -39.75
CA VAL A 688 -21.97 33.05 -39.80
C VAL A 688 -22.68 32.95 -41.15
N SER A 689 -22.93 31.73 -41.61
CA SER A 689 -23.57 31.43 -42.90
C SER A 689 -24.65 30.37 -42.76
N TYR A 690 -25.65 30.36 -43.65
CA TYR A 690 -26.71 29.35 -43.61
C TYR A 690 -26.22 27.93 -43.94
N LEU A 691 -26.94 26.94 -43.43
CA LEU A 691 -26.78 25.53 -43.78
C LEU A 691 -27.28 25.26 -45.20
N SER A 692 -26.67 24.27 -45.87
CA SER A 692 -27.15 23.80 -47.18
C SER A 692 -28.58 23.24 -47.08
N LYS A 693 -29.31 23.18 -48.20
CA LYS A 693 -30.69 22.65 -48.22
C LYS A 693 -30.77 21.21 -47.64
N PRO A 694 -29.86 20.27 -47.99
CA PRO A 694 -29.87 18.93 -47.39
C PRO A 694 -29.65 18.93 -45.87
N LEU A 695 -28.75 19.77 -45.36
CA LEU A 695 -28.49 19.87 -43.92
C LEU A 695 -29.66 20.48 -43.16
N ARG A 696 -30.30 21.53 -43.69
CA ARG A 696 -31.51 22.12 -43.09
C ARG A 696 -32.60 21.07 -42.93
N SER A 697 -32.82 20.27 -43.96
CA SER A 697 -33.81 19.20 -43.91
C SER A 697 -33.45 18.11 -42.91
N PHE A 698 -32.17 17.70 -42.84
CA PHE A 698 -31.69 16.72 -41.87
C PHE A 698 -31.96 17.16 -40.43
N PHE A 699 -31.69 18.44 -40.11
CA PHE A 699 -31.95 19.02 -38.80
C PHE A 699 -33.41 19.46 -38.59
N GLN A 700 -34.30 19.25 -39.57
CA GLN A 700 -35.72 19.62 -39.51
C GLN A 700 -35.96 21.14 -39.28
N LEU A 701 -35.15 21.98 -39.92
CA LEU A 701 -35.18 23.44 -39.74
C LEU A 701 -35.98 24.16 -40.83
N SER A 702 -36.51 25.34 -40.50
CA SER A 702 -37.14 26.27 -41.47
C SER A 702 -36.14 26.78 -42.51
N GLU A 703 -36.63 27.45 -43.57
CA GLU A 703 -35.76 28.02 -44.62
C GLU A 703 -34.68 28.96 -44.04
N ASP A 704 -35.00 29.66 -42.96
CA ASP A 704 -34.10 30.59 -42.27
C ASP A 704 -33.20 29.92 -41.22
N CYS A 705 -33.13 28.59 -41.14
CA CYS A 705 -32.35 27.84 -40.13
C CYS A 705 -32.70 28.21 -38.67
N GLN A 706 -33.92 28.68 -38.41
CA GLN A 706 -34.33 29.20 -37.11
C GLN A 706 -34.69 28.06 -36.16
N LEU A 707 -34.05 28.03 -35.00
CA LEU A 707 -34.38 27.11 -33.89
C LEU A 707 -35.47 27.71 -32.99
N GLU A 708 -35.45 29.04 -32.79
CA GLU A 708 -36.39 29.83 -31.99
C GLU A 708 -36.23 31.32 -32.32
N PRO A 709 -37.10 32.22 -31.84
CA PRO A 709 -36.87 33.66 -31.91
C PRO A 709 -35.46 34.01 -31.41
N ASN A 710 -34.63 34.60 -32.29
CA ASN A 710 -33.23 34.96 -32.04
C ASN A 710 -32.22 33.80 -31.91
N ASN A 711 -32.56 32.53 -32.13
CA ASN A 711 -31.62 31.39 -32.11
C ASN A 711 -31.61 30.66 -33.46
N TYR A 712 -30.42 30.46 -34.04
CA TYR A 712 -30.24 29.91 -35.39
C TYR A 712 -29.16 28.82 -35.41
N LEU A 713 -29.34 27.77 -36.21
CA LEU A 713 -28.28 26.78 -36.47
C LEU A 713 -27.54 27.15 -37.76
N LEU A 714 -26.27 27.54 -37.66
CA LEU A 714 -25.50 28.16 -38.75
C LEU A 714 -24.12 27.52 -38.89
N ARG A 715 -23.47 27.73 -40.04
CA ARG A 715 -22.03 27.45 -40.22
C ARG A 715 -21.22 28.64 -39.73
N TYR A 716 -20.12 28.38 -39.04
CA TYR A 716 -19.20 29.40 -38.55
C TYR A 716 -17.94 29.48 -39.42
N GLY A 717 -17.55 30.68 -39.85
CA GLY A 717 -16.32 30.88 -40.61
C GLY A 717 -15.09 30.85 -39.71
N VAL A 718 -14.07 30.09 -40.13
CA VAL A 718 -12.78 29.95 -39.43
C VAL A 718 -11.65 30.59 -40.23
N ALA A 719 -10.50 30.82 -39.61
CA ALA A 719 -9.35 31.42 -40.28
C ALA A 719 -8.87 30.57 -41.47
N ALA A 720 -8.54 31.21 -42.60
CA ALA A 720 -7.93 30.54 -43.75
C ALA A 720 -6.55 30.00 -43.38
N PRO A 721 -6.14 28.80 -43.82
CA PRO A 721 -6.69 27.92 -44.87
C PRO A 721 -7.88 26.99 -44.54
N HIS A 722 -8.64 27.15 -43.45
CA HIS A 722 -9.79 26.28 -43.11
C HIS A 722 -9.44 24.79 -42.94
N THR A 723 -8.22 24.50 -42.49
CA THR A 723 -7.79 23.13 -42.21
C THR A 723 -8.54 22.53 -41.01
N PHE A 724 -8.52 21.21 -40.89
CA PHE A 724 -9.14 20.52 -39.75
C PHE A 724 -8.63 21.06 -38.42
N LEU A 725 -7.31 21.20 -38.26
CA LEU A 725 -6.68 21.67 -37.02
C LEU A 725 -7.11 23.10 -36.66
N GLN A 726 -7.17 23.99 -37.65
CA GLN A 726 -7.63 25.38 -37.46
C GLN A 726 -9.12 25.46 -37.14
N CYS A 727 -9.92 24.59 -37.73
CA CYS A 727 -11.33 24.46 -37.39
C CYS A 727 -11.50 24.02 -35.93
N ILE A 728 -10.73 23.04 -35.46
CA ILE A 728 -10.73 22.60 -34.06
C ILE A 728 -10.23 23.71 -33.13
N GLU A 729 -9.18 24.45 -33.51
CA GLU A 729 -8.70 25.60 -32.74
C GLU A 729 -9.77 26.69 -32.61
N ALA A 730 -10.49 27.00 -33.69
CA ALA A 730 -11.61 27.93 -33.65
C ALA A 730 -12.73 27.45 -32.72
N CYS A 731 -13.09 26.15 -32.77
CA CYS A 731 -14.05 25.55 -31.85
C CYS A 731 -13.59 25.67 -30.39
N TRP A 732 -12.29 25.45 -30.14
CA TRP A 732 -11.68 25.59 -28.83
C TRP A 732 -11.75 27.03 -28.31
N ASN A 733 -11.40 28.00 -29.15
CA ASN A 733 -11.39 29.42 -28.81
C ASN A 733 -12.80 29.96 -28.55
N VAL A 734 -13.80 29.52 -29.31
CA VAL A 734 -15.21 29.89 -29.07
C VAL A 734 -15.74 29.25 -27.79
N SER A 735 -15.37 27.99 -27.51
CA SER A 735 -15.81 27.29 -26.29
C SER A 735 -15.13 27.82 -25.02
N TYR A 736 -13.90 28.36 -25.15
CA TYR A 736 -13.08 28.85 -24.04
C TYR A 736 -12.49 30.25 -24.30
N PRO A 737 -13.32 31.31 -24.43
CA PRO A 737 -12.86 32.62 -24.85
C PRO A 737 -11.86 33.24 -23.86
N GLY A 738 -10.72 33.70 -24.37
CA GLY A 738 -9.72 34.50 -23.63
C GLY A 738 -8.79 33.73 -22.70
N LYS A 739 -8.67 32.40 -22.83
CA LYS A 739 -7.87 31.56 -21.90
C LYS A 739 -6.66 30.84 -22.50
N PHE A 740 -6.53 30.74 -23.82
CA PHE A 740 -5.53 29.89 -24.47
C PHE A 740 -4.89 30.57 -25.69
N THR A 741 -3.62 30.24 -25.94
CA THR A 741 -2.86 30.58 -27.15
C THR A 741 -2.77 29.37 -28.09
N HIS A 742 -2.49 29.61 -29.37
CA HIS A 742 -2.23 28.55 -30.36
C HIS A 742 -1.19 27.50 -29.86
N ALA A 743 -0.10 27.96 -29.22
CA ALA A 743 0.91 27.08 -28.63
C ALA A 743 0.36 26.20 -27.49
N THR A 744 -0.54 26.74 -26.66
CA THR A 744 -1.19 25.95 -25.60
C THR A 744 -2.19 24.94 -26.15
N PHE A 745 -2.86 25.25 -27.27
CA PHE A 745 -3.74 24.32 -27.95
C PHE A 745 -2.96 23.11 -28.51
N LEU A 746 -1.93 23.35 -29.31
CA LEU A 746 -1.10 22.29 -29.90
C LEU A 746 -0.42 21.41 -28.85
N SER A 747 0.14 22.03 -27.81
CA SER A 747 0.80 21.27 -26.73
C SER A 747 -0.18 20.42 -25.91
N THR A 748 -1.46 20.79 -25.85
CA THR A 748 -2.47 19.98 -25.16
C THR A 748 -2.83 18.74 -25.97
N LEU A 749 -3.03 18.87 -27.29
CA LEU A 749 -3.24 17.74 -28.19
C LEU A 749 -2.03 16.78 -28.20
N LEU A 750 -0.81 17.31 -28.27
CA LEU A 750 0.42 16.50 -28.24
C LEU A 750 0.59 15.71 -26.94
N LYS A 751 0.21 16.26 -25.79
CA LYS A 751 0.27 15.56 -24.50
C LYS A 751 -0.64 14.34 -24.46
N VAL A 752 -1.87 14.47 -24.98
CA VAL A 752 -2.82 13.35 -25.07
C VAL A 752 -2.30 12.30 -26.05
N ALA A 753 -1.79 12.74 -27.20
CA ALA A 753 -1.16 11.86 -28.19
C ALA A 753 0.02 11.07 -27.60
N HIS A 754 0.94 11.71 -26.87
CA HIS A 754 2.09 11.05 -26.24
C HIS A 754 1.66 10.00 -25.22
N LYS A 755 0.68 10.32 -24.36
CA LYS A 755 0.21 9.42 -23.30
C LYS A 755 -0.46 8.16 -23.84
N LYS A 756 -1.11 8.24 -25.00
CA LYS A 756 -1.92 7.15 -25.58
C LYS A 756 -1.40 6.67 -26.95
N PHE A 757 -0.18 7.02 -27.36
CA PHE A 757 0.35 6.80 -28.72
C PHE A 757 0.27 5.34 -29.19
N SER A 758 0.47 4.37 -28.28
CA SER A 758 0.41 2.93 -28.56
C SER A 758 -1.01 2.32 -28.52
N VAL A 759 -2.02 3.08 -28.08
CA VAL A 759 -3.36 2.56 -27.75
C VAL A 759 -4.47 3.19 -28.61
N LEU A 760 -4.23 4.35 -29.23
CA LEU A 760 -5.24 5.05 -30.07
C LEU A 760 -5.50 4.29 -31.38
N GLN A 761 -6.77 3.96 -31.63
CA GLN A 761 -7.18 2.96 -32.61
C GLN A 761 -7.45 3.53 -34.01
N ASN A 762 -7.93 4.78 -34.13
CA ASN A 762 -8.38 5.33 -35.42
C ASN A 762 -7.26 5.61 -36.43
N ALA A 763 -6.00 5.59 -36.02
CA ALA A 763 -4.86 5.84 -36.92
C ALA A 763 -3.71 4.85 -36.75
N ASN A 764 -3.77 3.92 -35.78
CA ASN A 764 -2.68 2.99 -35.47
C ASN A 764 -1.33 3.72 -35.56
N LEU A 765 -1.20 4.87 -34.87
CA LEU A 765 -0.15 5.87 -35.12
C LEU A 765 1.26 5.28 -35.05
N LEU A 766 1.45 4.30 -34.16
CA LEU A 766 2.68 3.51 -34.06
C LEU A 766 3.02 2.76 -35.35
N ARG A 767 2.02 2.27 -36.10
CA ARG A 767 2.18 1.63 -37.41
C ARG A 767 2.45 2.63 -38.54
N HIS A 768 1.96 3.87 -38.43
CA HIS A 768 2.14 4.88 -39.48
C HIS A 768 3.43 5.71 -39.32
N TYR A 769 3.86 5.97 -38.09
CA TYR A 769 4.95 6.94 -37.82
C TYR A 769 6.21 6.35 -37.21
N GLU A 770 6.36 5.03 -37.03
CA GLU A 770 7.53 4.31 -36.44
C GLU A 770 7.90 4.69 -34.99
N SER A 771 7.83 5.98 -34.62
CA SER A 771 8.08 6.52 -33.29
C SER A 771 7.21 7.75 -33.02
N PHE A 772 7.08 8.14 -31.74
CA PHE A 772 6.34 9.34 -31.37
C PHE A 772 7.00 10.61 -31.89
N GLU A 773 8.34 10.65 -31.95
CA GLU A 773 9.10 11.80 -32.43
C GLU A 773 8.85 12.07 -33.92
N ALA A 774 8.69 11.00 -34.72
CA ALA A 774 8.34 11.11 -36.12
C ALA A 774 6.90 11.61 -36.31
N PHE A 775 5.95 11.13 -35.50
CA PHE A 775 4.61 11.70 -35.45
C PHE A 775 4.62 13.18 -35.04
N GLU A 776 5.35 13.55 -34.00
CA GLU A 776 5.43 14.92 -33.49
C GLU A 776 6.00 15.87 -34.56
N ARG A 777 7.02 15.43 -35.30
CA ARG A 777 7.60 16.20 -36.41
C ARG A 777 6.57 16.49 -37.52
N GLU A 778 5.75 15.51 -37.87
CA GLU A 778 4.68 15.70 -38.87
C GLU A 778 3.50 16.50 -38.30
N PHE A 779 3.14 16.29 -37.03
CA PHE A 779 2.08 17.03 -36.34
C PHE A 779 2.38 18.53 -36.30
N ARG A 780 3.64 18.90 -36.04
CA ARG A 780 4.11 20.30 -36.03
C ARG A 780 4.06 20.99 -37.39
N LYS A 781 3.82 20.26 -38.50
CA LYS A 781 3.58 20.86 -39.82
C LYS A 781 2.12 21.33 -39.99
N GLU A 782 1.22 20.98 -39.06
CA GLU A 782 -0.19 21.38 -39.03
C GLU A 782 -0.99 21.02 -40.30
N LYS A 783 -0.57 19.94 -40.97
CA LYS A 783 -1.22 19.43 -42.20
C LYS A 783 -2.10 18.20 -41.99
N MET A 784 -2.12 17.65 -40.78
CA MET A 784 -2.91 16.46 -40.43
C MET A 784 -4.40 16.81 -40.35
N ASP A 785 -5.25 15.84 -40.71
CA ASP A 785 -6.70 16.00 -40.69
C ASP A 785 -7.37 15.01 -39.73
N TYR A 786 -8.68 14.87 -39.86
CA TYR A 786 -9.43 13.97 -38.99
C TYR A 786 -9.02 12.50 -39.16
N THR A 787 -8.38 12.13 -40.27
CA THR A 787 -7.95 10.75 -40.51
C THR A 787 -6.88 10.30 -39.52
N GLU A 788 -5.99 11.21 -39.09
CA GLU A 788 -4.99 10.93 -38.07
C GLU A 788 -5.40 11.40 -36.67
N LEU A 789 -6.21 12.47 -36.58
CA LEU A 789 -6.44 13.19 -35.32
C LEU A 789 -7.80 12.95 -34.65
N TRP A 790 -8.70 12.14 -35.23
CA TRP A 790 -10.06 11.94 -34.71
C TRP A 790 -10.11 11.58 -33.21
N ASP A 791 -9.35 10.56 -32.80
CA ASP A 791 -9.36 10.09 -31.41
C ASP A 791 -8.68 11.09 -30.48
N ILE A 792 -7.59 11.73 -30.94
CA ILE A 792 -6.85 12.72 -30.16
C ILE A 792 -7.76 13.91 -29.84
N VAL A 793 -8.49 14.42 -30.83
CA VAL A 793 -9.42 15.54 -30.64
C VAL A 793 -10.59 15.13 -29.75
N SER A 794 -11.20 13.97 -30.01
CA SER A 794 -12.36 13.47 -29.24
C SER A 794 -12.03 13.32 -27.76
N GLU A 795 -10.86 12.78 -27.44
CA GLU A 795 -10.36 12.61 -26.06
C GLU A 795 -9.97 13.94 -25.42
N THR A 796 -9.29 14.82 -26.16
CA THR A 796 -8.78 16.09 -25.63
C THR A 796 -9.90 17.05 -25.25
N MET A 797 -10.98 17.04 -26.05
CA MET A 797 -12.17 17.88 -25.82
C MET A 797 -13.28 17.13 -25.06
N SER A 798 -13.13 15.82 -24.84
CA SER A 798 -14.16 14.93 -24.26
C SER A 798 -15.51 15.00 -25.01
N VAL A 799 -15.45 14.96 -26.34
CA VAL A 799 -16.61 15.07 -27.23
C VAL A 799 -16.71 13.88 -28.18
N ASN A 800 -17.91 13.55 -28.60
CA ASN A 800 -18.15 12.74 -29.78
C ASN A 800 -18.06 13.65 -31.02
N LEU A 801 -17.02 13.45 -31.83
CA LEU A 801 -16.82 14.17 -33.09
C LEU A 801 -17.75 13.61 -34.18
N VAL A 802 -18.41 14.50 -34.92
CA VAL A 802 -19.28 14.16 -36.06
C VAL A 802 -18.83 14.99 -37.25
N ILE A 803 -18.51 14.32 -38.36
CA ILE A 803 -18.14 14.99 -39.61
C ILE A 803 -19.19 14.66 -40.67
N ILE A 804 -19.76 15.72 -41.25
CA ILE A 804 -20.84 15.66 -42.22
C ILE A 804 -20.36 16.31 -43.52
N ARG A 805 -20.62 15.68 -44.65
CA ARG A 805 -20.36 16.24 -45.97
C ARG A 805 -21.61 16.16 -46.85
N VAL A 806 -21.71 17.06 -47.81
CA VAL A 806 -22.84 17.12 -48.76
C VAL A 806 -22.24 17.03 -50.16
N PRO A 807 -22.15 15.83 -50.74
CA PRO A 807 -21.51 15.63 -52.04
C PRO A 807 -22.29 16.24 -53.20
N ASP A 808 -23.62 16.35 -53.06
CA ASP A 808 -24.54 16.89 -54.08
C ASP A 808 -25.78 17.53 -53.42
N GLN A 809 -26.75 17.98 -54.22
CA GLN A 809 -27.93 18.68 -53.72
C GLN A 809 -28.98 17.77 -53.04
N ILE A 810 -28.78 16.45 -53.03
CA ILE A 810 -29.80 15.47 -52.62
C ILE A 810 -29.27 14.40 -51.66
N HIS A 811 -28.01 14.46 -51.22
CA HIS A 811 -27.48 13.50 -50.24
C HIS A 811 -26.73 14.19 -49.11
N VAL A 812 -26.88 13.63 -47.92
CA VAL A 812 -26.05 13.93 -46.76
C VAL A 812 -25.21 12.70 -46.45
N GLU A 813 -23.90 12.90 -46.33
CA GLU A 813 -22.95 11.83 -46.07
C GLU A 813 -22.29 12.01 -44.71
N PHE A 814 -22.31 10.95 -43.93
CA PHE A 814 -21.68 10.88 -42.61
C PHE A 814 -20.41 10.05 -42.69
N ILE A 815 -19.32 10.60 -42.16
CA ILE A 815 -18.05 9.87 -42.05
C ILE A 815 -18.15 8.95 -40.83
N CYS A 816 -18.04 7.64 -41.04
CA CYS A 816 -18.11 6.65 -39.95
C CYS A 816 -16.80 6.65 -39.16
N PRO A 817 -16.83 6.82 -37.83
CA PRO A 817 -15.63 6.68 -37.00
C PRO A 817 -15.18 5.21 -36.92
N VAL A 818 -13.89 4.98 -36.66
CA VAL A 818 -13.32 3.62 -36.50
C VAL A 818 -13.69 3.04 -35.13
N LYS A 819 -13.73 3.87 -34.06
CA LYS A 819 -14.36 3.54 -32.77
C LYS A 819 -15.83 4.00 -32.76
N LYS A 820 -16.75 3.17 -32.25
CA LYS A 820 -18.17 3.56 -32.05
C LYS A 820 -18.27 4.77 -31.08
N ILE A 821 -19.38 5.50 -31.14
CA ILE A 821 -19.73 6.60 -30.22
C ILE A 821 -19.42 6.18 -28.78
N ASP A 822 -18.64 7.01 -28.09
CA ASP A 822 -18.31 6.78 -26.69
C ASP A 822 -19.49 7.24 -25.83
N LYS A 823 -20.10 6.30 -25.11
CA LYS A 823 -21.26 6.59 -24.25
C LYS A 823 -20.87 7.44 -23.03
N GLU A 824 -19.59 7.52 -22.68
CA GLU A 824 -19.09 8.34 -21.59
C GLU A 824 -19.00 9.82 -21.97
N HIS A 825 -18.74 10.12 -23.26
CA HIS A 825 -18.75 11.48 -23.78
C HIS A 825 -20.19 11.99 -23.98
N LYS A 826 -20.70 12.77 -23.01
CA LYS A 826 -22.05 13.38 -23.07
C LYS A 826 -22.14 14.64 -23.94
N LEU A 827 -21.11 14.94 -24.73
CA LEU A 827 -21.00 16.15 -25.56
C LEU A 827 -20.73 15.78 -27.02
N MET A 828 -21.18 16.61 -27.96
CA MET A 828 -21.01 16.42 -29.40
C MET A 828 -20.43 17.68 -30.06
N LEU A 829 -19.55 17.45 -31.03
CA LEU A 829 -18.96 18.48 -31.88
C LEU A 829 -19.21 18.13 -33.35
N MET A 830 -19.91 19.01 -34.07
CA MET A 830 -20.31 18.78 -35.45
C MET A 830 -19.53 19.67 -36.42
N LEU A 831 -18.85 19.04 -37.39
CA LEU A 831 -18.08 19.71 -38.42
C LEU A 831 -18.67 19.43 -39.80
N PHE A 832 -18.67 20.45 -40.65
CA PHE A 832 -19.04 20.37 -42.04
C PHE A 832 -17.79 20.33 -42.93
N GLU A 833 -17.62 19.25 -43.68
CA GLU A 833 -16.56 19.07 -44.66
C GLU A 833 -17.04 19.47 -46.06
N GLN A 834 -16.25 20.29 -46.76
CA GLN A 834 -16.49 20.67 -48.15
C GLN A 834 -15.19 20.70 -48.97
N THR A 835 -15.29 20.48 -50.27
CA THR A 835 -14.15 20.56 -51.20
C THR A 835 -14.27 21.80 -52.08
N ILE A 836 -13.28 22.70 -52.02
CA ILE A 836 -13.25 23.95 -52.79
C ILE A 836 -11.92 24.05 -53.51
N HIS A 837 -11.97 24.24 -54.83
CA HIS A 837 -10.77 24.28 -55.71
C HIS A 837 -9.80 23.10 -55.51
N GLY A 838 -10.33 21.92 -55.16
CA GLY A 838 -9.53 20.70 -54.93
C GLY A 838 -8.96 20.56 -53.52
N ASN A 839 -9.17 21.51 -52.61
CA ASN A 839 -8.76 21.43 -51.22
C ASN A 839 -9.95 21.12 -50.30
N VAL A 840 -9.72 20.28 -49.29
CA VAL A 840 -10.72 19.94 -48.27
C VAL A 840 -10.69 21.00 -47.16
N CYS A 841 -11.84 21.58 -46.85
CA CYS A 841 -12.03 22.64 -45.86
C CYS A 841 -13.09 22.24 -44.83
N PHE A 842 -12.93 22.70 -43.59
CA PHE A 842 -13.84 22.40 -42.48
C PHE A 842 -14.44 23.67 -41.87
N GLU A 843 -15.74 23.63 -41.56
CA GLU A 843 -16.46 24.68 -40.82
C GLU A 843 -17.27 24.06 -39.67
N PRO A 844 -17.25 24.62 -38.45
CA PRO A 844 -18.11 24.14 -37.38
C PRO A 844 -19.57 24.52 -37.63
N ILE A 845 -20.47 23.60 -37.28
CA ILE A 845 -21.89 23.89 -37.15
C ILE A 845 -22.14 24.40 -35.74
N ILE A 846 -22.76 25.57 -35.62
CA ILE A 846 -22.95 26.29 -34.36
C ILE A 846 -24.40 26.69 -34.14
N GLU A 847 -24.82 26.81 -32.89
CA GLU A 847 -26.02 27.55 -32.50
C GLU A 847 -25.64 29.01 -32.24
N HIS A 848 -26.23 29.93 -32.97
CA HIS A 848 -26.02 31.36 -32.86
C HIS A 848 -27.24 32.07 -32.28
N ASN A 849 -27.05 32.74 -31.14
CA ASN A 849 -28.05 33.60 -30.53
C ASN A 849 -27.83 35.05 -30.98
N ILE A 850 -28.72 35.58 -31.82
CA ILE A 850 -28.67 36.96 -32.34
C ILE A 850 -28.84 37.98 -31.20
N GLY A 851 -29.74 37.72 -30.25
CA GLY A 851 -30.05 38.66 -29.16
C GLY A 851 -28.90 38.85 -28.18
N GLN A 852 -28.05 37.83 -28.00
CA GLN A 852 -26.91 37.83 -27.08
C GLN A 852 -25.55 37.86 -27.78
N ASN A 853 -25.53 37.80 -29.12
CA ASN A 853 -24.34 37.63 -29.95
C ASN A 853 -23.41 36.51 -29.43
N LYS A 854 -23.98 35.34 -29.16
CA LYS A 854 -23.29 34.19 -28.56
C LYS A 854 -23.32 32.98 -29.50
N HIS A 855 -22.19 32.28 -29.59
CA HIS A 855 -22.04 31.06 -30.38
C HIS A 855 -21.83 29.85 -29.47
N THR A 856 -22.57 28.77 -29.72
CA THR A 856 -22.41 27.47 -29.05
C THR A 856 -21.95 26.45 -30.08
N VAL A 857 -20.78 25.83 -29.84
CA VAL A 857 -20.13 24.91 -30.80
C VAL A 857 -20.10 23.46 -30.30
N ILE A 858 -20.20 23.27 -28.98
CA ILE A 858 -20.24 21.95 -28.34
C ILE A 858 -21.63 21.75 -27.75
N TYR A 859 -22.28 20.68 -28.16
CA TYR A 859 -23.69 20.38 -27.84
C TYR A 859 -23.78 19.29 -26.78
N PRO A 860 -24.69 19.40 -25.80
CA PRO A 860 -25.02 18.27 -24.93
C PRO A 860 -25.78 17.20 -25.72
N TYR A 861 -25.58 15.94 -25.36
CA TYR A 861 -26.28 14.78 -25.94
C TYR A 861 -27.81 14.92 -25.85
N TYR A 862 -28.30 15.58 -24.81
CA TYR A 862 -29.72 15.90 -24.60
C TYR A 862 -29.99 17.38 -24.94
N HIS A 863 -30.05 17.70 -26.23
CA HIS A 863 -30.41 19.03 -26.71
C HIS A 863 -31.88 19.05 -27.14
N ASN A 864 -32.73 19.76 -26.40
CA ASN A 864 -34.19 19.74 -26.53
C ASN A 864 -34.74 19.91 -27.96
N LYS A 865 -34.02 20.62 -28.84
CA LYS A 865 -34.45 20.91 -30.22
C LYS A 865 -33.76 20.09 -31.30
N LEU A 866 -32.61 19.50 -30.98
CA LEU A 866 -31.80 18.74 -31.94
C LEU A 866 -31.84 17.24 -31.65
N GLN A 867 -32.58 16.83 -30.62
CA GLN A 867 -32.65 15.44 -30.15
C GLN A 867 -33.02 14.47 -31.26
N GLY A 868 -34.02 14.79 -32.11
CA GLY A 868 -34.39 13.93 -33.23
C GLY A 868 -33.26 13.73 -34.26
N ALA A 869 -32.49 14.79 -34.55
CA ALA A 869 -31.32 14.68 -35.42
C ALA A 869 -30.18 13.91 -34.74
N PHE A 870 -29.96 14.11 -33.44
CA PHE A 870 -28.94 13.40 -32.66
C PHE A 870 -29.24 11.90 -32.57
N ASP A 871 -30.48 11.51 -32.30
CA ASP A 871 -30.92 10.11 -32.30
C ASP A 871 -30.69 9.44 -33.66
N GLN A 872 -30.90 10.17 -34.76
CA GLN A 872 -30.56 9.69 -36.10
C GLN A 872 -29.05 9.52 -36.30
N ILE A 873 -28.22 10.50 -35.91
CA ILE A 873 -26.74 10.40 -35.95
C ILE A 873 -26.26 9.15 -35.21
N ILE A 874 -26.80 8.91 -34.00
CA ILE A 874 -26.46 7.76 -33.18
C ILE A 874 -26.83 6.44 -33.87
N SER A 875 -28.02 6.38 -34.47
CA SER A 875 -28.48 5.22 -35.24
C SER A 875 -27.60 4.96 -36.47
N ILE A 876 -27.21 5.99 -37.21
CA ILE A 876 -26.33 5.89 -38.39
C ILE A 876 -24.97 5.33 -37.97
N TYR A 877 -24.38 5.86 -36.90
CA TYR A 877 -23.09 5.39 -36.38
C TYR A 877 -23.18 3.98 -35.78
N ALA A 878 -24.32 3.57 -35.22
CA ALA A 878 -24.53 2.18 -34.79
C ALA A 878 -24.53 1.18 -35.95
N GLN A 879 -24.92 1.62 -37.16
CA GLN A 879 -24.93 0.82 -38.39
C GLN A 879 -23.59 0.83 -39.15
N CYS A 880 -22.60 1.61 -38.70
CA CYS A 880 -21.25 1.55 -39.25
C CYS A 880 -20.60 0.21 -38.86
N THR A 881 -20.41 -0.68 -39.84
CA THR A 881 -19.77 -1.99 -39.65
C THR A 881 -18.26 -1.88 -39.74
N VAL A 882 -17.60 -1.97 -38.59
CA VAL A 882 -16.17 -2.27 -38.50
C VAL A 882 -16.02 -3.77 -38.82
N GLN A 883 -15.49 -4.11 -39.99
CA GLN A 883 -15.05 -5.48 -40.25
C GLN A 883 -13.77 -5.72 -39.45
N SER A 884 -13.93 -6.14 -38.20
CA SER A 884 -12.93 -6.99 -37.55
C SER A 884 -13.54 -8.38 -37.51
N GLU A 885 -13.21 -9.24 -38.48
CA GLU A 885 -13.53 -10.65 -38.35
C GLU A 885 -12.85 -11.17 -37.08
N GLN A 886 -13.63 -11.74 -36.17
CA GLN A 886 -13.11 -12.29 -34.93
C GLN A 886 -12.47 -13.65 -35.24
N PHE A 887 -11.16 -13.67 -35.46
CA PHE A 887 -10.37 -14.90 -35.43
C PHE A 887 -10.41 -15.53 -34.03
N GLN A 888 -10.38 -16.85 -33.97
CA GLN A 888 -10.30 -17.59 -32.71
C GLN A 888 -8.87 -17.56 -32.14
N THR A 889 -8.72 -17.75 -30.83
CA THR A 889 -7.40 -17.90 -30.19
C THR A 889 -6.92 -19.35 -30.34
N ASN A 890 -5.65 -19.52 -30.70
CA ASN A 890 -5.04 -20.84 -30.81
C ASN A 890 -4.70 -21.44 -29.41
N LEU A 891 -4.46 -22.74 -29.30
CA LEU A 891 -4.12 -23.44 -28.06
C LEU A 891 -2.60 -23.48 -27.80
N ILE A 892 -2.16 -23.50 -26.54
CA ILE A 892 -0.74 -23.65 -26.17
C ILE A 892 -0.15 -24.98 -26.67
N ALA A 893 1.17 -25.00 -26.91
CA ALA A 893 1.86 -26.14 -27.52
C ALA A 893 1.65 -27.47 -26.76
N SER A 894 1.62 -27.46 -25.43
CA SER A 894 1.41 -28.68 -24.62
C SER A 894 0.03 -29.31 -24.85
N LEU A 895 -1.01 -28.49 -24.98
CA LEU A 895 -2.38 -28.95 -25.24
C LEU A 895 -2.54 -29.47 -26.66
N ILE A 896 -1.95 -28.80 -27.65
CA ILE A 896 -1.96 -29.28 -29.03
C ILE A 896 -1.21 -30.60 -29.14
N TYR A 897 -0.02 -30.70 -28.56
CA TYR A 897 0.80 -31.91 -28.61
C TYR A 897 0.07 -33.14 -28.03
N ALA A 898 -0.77 -32.96 -27.00
CA ALA A 898 -1.57 -34.04 -26.42
C ALA A 898 -2.59 -34.65 -27.42
N HIS A 899 -2.96 -33.91 -28.46
CA HIS A 899 -3.90 -34.34 -29.51
C HIS A 899 -3.21 -34.78 -30.81
N LEU A 900 -1.89 -34.65 -30.91
CA LEU A 900 -1.11 -35.02 -32.10
C LEU A 900 -0.62 -36.48 -32.05
N PRO A 901 -0.35 -37.10 -33.22
CA PRO A 901 0.20 -38.45 -33.28
C PRO A 901 1.62 -38.53 -32.70
N LYS A 902 1.98 -39.72 -32.18
CA LYS A 902 3.35 -40.00 -31.72
C LYS A 902 4.33 -39.84 -32.88
N GLY A 903 5.26 -38.90 -32.77
CA GLY A 903 6.23 -38.56 -33.82
C GLY A 903 6.15 -37.13 -34.35
N ALA A 904 5.17 -36.34 -33.89
CA ALA A 904 5.13 -34.90 -34.19
C ALA A 904 6.41 -34.19 -33.71
N THR A 905 6.95 -33.32 -34.54
CA THR A 905 8.14 -32.50 -34.24
C THR A 905 7.74 -31.03 -34.13
N GLN A 906 8.51 -30.22 -33.39
CA GLN A 906 8.16 -28.81 -33.19
C GLN A 906 8.88 -27.91 -34.19
N VAL A 907 8.23 -26.80 -34.54
CA VAL A 907 8.81 -25.70 -35.28
C VAL A 907 9.05 -24.55 -34.31
N VAL A 908 10.31 -24.13 -34.16
CA VAL A 908 10.70 -23.07 -33.22
C VAL A 908 11.15 -21.82 -33.99
N HIS A 909 10.59 -20.68 -33.63
CA HIS A 909 10.96 -19.37 -34.14
C HIS A 909 11.12 -18.40 -32.97
N SER A 910 12.14 -17.53 -32.99
CA SER A 910 12.40 -16.57 -31.92
C SER A 910 12.42 -17.19 -30.50
N HIS A 911 13.00 -18.40 -30.37
CA HIS A 911 13.07 -19.21 -29.15
C HIS A 911 11.73 -19.74 -28.59
N LYS A 912 10.63 -19.64 -29.34
CA LYS A 912 9.32 -20.16 -28.97
C LYS A 912 8.84 -21.23 -29.96
N CYS A 913 8.18 -22.28 -29.47
CA CYS A 913 7.46 -23.23 -30.31
C CYS A 913 6.25 -22.51 -30.91
N ILE A 914 6.20 -22.39 -32.24
CA ILE A 914 5.12 -21.70 -32.97
C ILE A 914 4.14 -22.66 -33.63
N GLY A 915 4.44 -23.96 -33.60
CA GLY A 915 3.57 -25.01 -34.10
C GLY A 915 4.31 -26.33 -34.25
N PHE A 916 3.65 -27.31 -34.85
CA PHE A 916 4.16 -28.66 -35.03
C PHE A 916 4.21 -29.04 -36.50
N SER A 917 5.19 -29.84 -36.87
CA SER A 917 5.20 -30.56 -38.14
C SER A 917 4.57 -31.93 -37.92
N VAL A 918 3.49 -32.18 -38.65
CA VAL A 918 2.72 -33.43 -38.65
C VAL A 918 2.47 -33.80 -40.10
N GLU A 919 2.97 -34.96 -40.55
CA GLU A 919 2.86 -35.40 -41.95
C GLU A 919 3.36 -34.33 -42.95
N ASP A 920 4.49 -33.67 -42.66
CA ASP A 920 5.04 -32.56 -43.45
C ASP A 920 4.08 -31.36 -43.65
N VAL A 921 3.08 -31.22 -42.78
CA VAL A 921 2.17 -30.07 -42.71
C VAL A 921 2.41 -29.30 -41.41
N PHE A 922 2.40 -27.98 -41.49
CA PHE A 922 2.54 -27.10 -40.33
C PHE A 922 1.19 -26.91 -39.64
N ILE A 923 1.07 -27.39 -38.40
CA ILE A 923 -0.08 -27.13 -37.52
C ILE A 923 0.32 -26.02 -36.55
N PRO A 924 -0.23 -24.81 -36.69
CA PRO A 924 0.14 -23.67 -35.86
C PRO A 924 -0.35 -23.89 -34.42
N CYS A 925 0.44 -23.47 -33.44
CA CYS A 925 0.00 -23.37 -32.05
C CYS A 925 -0.01 -21.92 -31.59
N TYR A 926 -0.65 -21.65 -30.46
CA TYR A 926 -0.30 -20.47 -29.70
C TYR A 926 1.19 -20.60 -29.38
N PRO A 927 2.03 -19.60 -29.71
CA PRO A 927 3.46 -19.65 -29.46
C PRO A 927 3.68 -20.12 -28.02
N SER A 928 4.74 -20.85 -27.69
CA SER A 928 4.86 -21.45 -26.35
C SER A 928 6.31 -21.76 -26.04
N ALA A 929 6.61 -22.09 -24.78
CA ALA A 929 7.91 -22.66 -24.44
C ALA A 929 8.17 -23.92 -25.31
N PRO A 930 9.39 -24.09 -25.87
CA PRO A 930 9.74 -25.28 -26.61
C PRO A 930 9.55 -26.54 -25.76
N LEU A 931 8.91 -27.56 -26.34
CA LEU A 931 8.74 -28.85 -25.68
C LEU A 931 10.04 -29.68 -25.80
N ALA A 932 10.20 -30.72 -24.99
CA ALA A 932 11.36 -31.62 -25.09
C ALA A 932 11.24 -32.61 -26.28
N ILE A 933 11.01 -32.11 -27.49
CA ILE A 933 10.86 -32.87 -28.73
C ILE A 933 11.74 -32.26 -29.86
N PRO A 934 12.07 -33.01 -30.94
CA PRO A 934 12.98 -32.51 -31.97
C PRO A 934 12.46 -31.25 -32.68
N ILE A 935 13.38 -30.32 -32.98
CA ILE A 935 13.09 -29.09 -33.73
C ILE A 935 13.36 -29.33 -35.21
N VAL A 936 12.41 -28.97 -36.07
CA VAL A 936 12.52 -29.07 -37.53
C VAL A 936 12.31 -27.71 -38.19
N PRO A 937 12.87 -27.47 -39.40
CA PRO A 937 12.53 -26.30 -40.19
C PRO A 937 11.06 -26.30 -40.60
N MET A 938 10.55 -25.13 -41.01
CA MET A 938 9.16 -24.95 -41.43
C MET A 938 8.78 -25.91 -42.59
N PRO A 939 7.82 -26.84 -42.39
CA PRO A 939 7.45 -27.80 -43.42
C PRO A 939 6.55 -27.17 -44.49
N ARG A 940 6.60 -27.69 -45.72
CA ARG A 940 5.77 -27.24 -46.85
C ARG A 940 5.27 -28.45 -47.64
N SER A 941 3.95 -28.61 -47.75
CA SER A 941 3.29 -29.68 -48.50
C SER A 941 2.41 -29.14 -49.62
N SER A 942 1.86 -30.01 -50.48
CA SER A 942 0.91 -29.57 -51.51
C SER A 942 -0.35 -28.97 -50.87
N TYR A 943 -1.06 -28.14 -51.62
CA TYR A 943 -2.25 -27.46 -51.11
C TYR A 943 -3.33 -28.45 -50.64
N ASP A 944 -3.65 -29.44 -51.46
CA ASP A 944 -4.68 -30.43 -51.17
C ASP A 944 -4.35 -31.28 -49.94
N HIS A 945 -3.07 -31.65 -49.79
CA HIS A 945 -2.63 -32.41 -48.63
C HIS A 945 -2.69 -31.56 -47.35
N THR A 946 -2.27 -30.30 -47.43
CA THR A 946 -2.37 -29.33 -46.32
C THR A 946 -3.82 -29.13 -45.90
N LEU A 947 -4.74 -28.98 -46.86
CA LEU A 947 -6.17 -28.83 -46.61
C LEU A 947 -6.77 -30.09 -45.95
N PHE A 948 -6.36 -31.28 -46.39
CA PHE A 948 -6.79 -32.55 -45.80
C PHE A 948 -6.35 -32.67 -44.33
N VAL A 949 -5.08 -32.42 -44.04
CA VAL A 949 -4.52 -32.52 -42.68
C VAL A 949 -5.14 -31.49 -41.74
N LEU A 950 -5.28 -30.23 -42.16
CA LEU A 950 -5.90 -29.19 -41.32
C LEU A 950 -7.36 -29.52 -40.98
N ASN A 951 -8.15 -30.00 -41.96
CA ASN A 951 -9.53 -30.41 -41.69
C ASN A 951 -9.61 -31.66 -40.80
N HIS A 952 -8.66 -32.59 -40.89
CA HIS A 952 -8.61 -33.77 -40.02
C HIS A 952 -8.48 -33.41 -38.54
N PHE A 953 -7.72 -32.35 -38.22
CA PHE A 953 -7.49 -31.91 -36.85
C PHE A 953 -8.44 -30.80 -36.37
N ALA A 954 -9.22 -30.18 -37.26
CA ALA A 954 -10.07 -29.03 -36.98
C ALA A 954 -11.13 -29.24 -35.87
N ASP A 955 -11.53 -30.48 -35.60
CA ASP A 955 -12.49 -30.80 -34.55
C ASP A 955 -11.89 -30.77 -33.13
N LYS A 956 -10.57 -30.88 -33.02
CA LYS A 956 -9.84 -30.97 -31.73
C LYS A 956 -8.85 -29.83 -31.52
N ILE A 957 -8.31 -29.29 -32.61
CA ILE A 957 -7.32 -28.22 -32.63
C ILE A 957 -7.92 -27.08 -33.47
N PRO A 958 -7.89 -25.83 -33.01
CA PRO A 958 -8.44 -24.68 -33.75
C PRO A 958 -7.52 -24.34 -34.93
N CYS A 959 -7.61 -25.14 -36.00
CA CYS A 959 -6.78 -25.05 -37.19
C CYS A 959 -7.60 -25.14 -38.48
N ARG A 960 -8.92 -24.95 -38.40
CA ARG A 960 -9.80 -25.03 -39.59
C ARG A 960 -9.33 -24.07 -40.67
N PRO A 961 -9.20 -24.50 -41.93
CA PRO A 961 -8.78 -23.64 -43.03
C PRO A 961 -9.92 -22.70 -43.47
N VAL A 962 -9.63 -21.40 -43.61
CA VAL A 962 -10.65 -20.36 -43.90
C VAL A 962 -10.38 -19.63 -45.21
N TYR A 963 -9.14 -19.21 -45.46
CA TYR A 963 -8.78 -18.48 -46.68
C TYR A 963 -7.59 -19.11 -47.40
N LYS A 964 -7.54 -18.94 -48.71
CA LYS A 964 -6.33 -19.19 -49.51
C LYS A 964 -5.53 -17.91 -49.69
N ILE A 965 -4.20 -18.05 -49.74
CA ILE A 965 -3.27 -16.96 -50.03
C ILE A 965 -2.66 -17.20 -51.41
N VAL A 966 -2.85 -16.23 -52.30
CA VAL A 966 -2.35 -16.27 -53.68
C VAL A 966 -1.47 -15.06 -53.94
N ASP A 967 -0.24 -15.30 -54.36
CA ASP A 967 0.70 -14.27 -54.83
C ASP A 967 1.36 -14.79 -56.12
N GLY A 968 0.70 -14.55 -57.25
CA GLY A 968 0.99 -15.16 -58.56
C GLY A 968 0.63 -16.65 -58.65
N MET A 969 1.07 -17.45 -57.68
CA MET A 969 0.72 -18.85 -57.44
C MET A 969 0.14 -19.01 -56.03
N LEU A 970 -0.51 -20.14 -55.73
CA LEU A 970 -1.02 -20.45 -54.39
C LEU A 970 0.16 -20.64 -53.42
N GLN A 971 0.23 -19.85 -52.36
CA GLN A 971 1.34 -19.84 -51.40
C GLN A 971 1.00 -20.55 -50.08
N GLY A 972 -0.27 -20.62 -49.70
CA GLY A 972 -0.67 -21.25 -48.44
C GLY A 972 -2.11 -21.02 -48.02
N ILE A 973 -2.40 -21.41 -46.79
CA ILE A 973 -3.73 -21.37 -46.19
C ILE A 973 -3.71 -20.51 -44.93
N LEU A 974 -4.74 -19.69 -44.73
CA LEU A 974 -5.01 -19.01 -43.47
C LEU A 974 -6.09 -19.78 -42.70
N THR A 975 -5.84 -20.03 -41.42
CA THR A 975 -6.73 -20.78 -40.53
C THR A 975 -7.71 -19.87 -39.76
N GLU A 976 -8.67 -20.47 -39.06
CA GLU A 976 -9.66 -19.77 -38.22
C GLU A 976 -9.04 -18.99 -37.05
N THR A 977 -7.75 -19.25 -36.74
CA THR A 977 -6.97 -18.51 -35.76
C THR A 977 -6.06 -17.44 -36.36
N ASN A 978 -6.26 -17.06 -37.62
CA ASN A 978 -5.40 -16.12 -38.36
C ASN A 978 -3.94 -16.61 -38.52
N ALA A 979 -3.69 -17.92 -38.43
CA ALA A 979 -2.36 -18.46 -38.60
C ALA A 979 -2.14 -18.90 -40.04
N PHE A 980 -1.00 -18.49 -40.62
CA PHE A 980 -0.58 -18.85 -41.96
C PHE A 980 0.10 -20.23 -41.96
N VAL A 981 -0.35 -21.09 -42.87
CA VAL A 981 0.19 -22.43 -43.11
C VAL A 981 0.78 -22.47 -44.53
N PRO A 982 2.11 -22.54 -44.67
CA PRO A 982 2.76 -22.48 -45.98
C PRO A 982 2.54 -23.76 -46.78
N CYS A 983 2.26 -23.61 -48.08
CA CYS A 983 2.16 -24.69 -49.06
C CYS A 983 3.32 -24.62 -50.07
N LYS A 984 3.49 -25.68 -50.85
CA LYS A 984 4.33 -25.63 -52.06
C LYS A 984 3.64 -24.73 -53.11
N PRO A 985 4.36 -23.80 -53.77
CA PRO A 985 3.77 -22.95 -54.79
C PRO A 985 3.17 -23.76 -55.95
N GLU A 986 1.86 -23.64 -56.16
CA GLU A 986 1.10 -24.39 -57.17
C GLU A 986 0.08 -23.46 -57.87
N PRO A 987 -0.40 -23.76 -59.11
CA PRO A 987 -1.42 -22.95 -59.78
C PRO A 987 -2.72 -22.89 -58.98
N ASP A 988 -3.42 -21.76 -58.94
CA ASP A 988 -4.69 -21.65 -58.19
C ASP A 988 -5.81 -22.48 -58.85
N HIS A 989 -6.24 -23.52 -58.14
CA HIS A 989 -7.34 -24.41 -58.51
C HIS A 989 -8.35 -24.59 -57.35
N SER A 990 -8.29 -23.72 -56.33
CA SER A 990 -8.88 -23.94 -55.00
C SER A 990 -10.28 -23.33 -54.81
N ALA A 991 -11.10 -24.02 -53.99
CA ALA A 991 -12.44 -23.60 -53.56
C ALA A 991 -12.49 -22.64 -52.34
N LEU A 992 -11.40 -22.46 -51.57
CA LEU A 992 -11.41 -21.50 -50.45
C LEU A 992 -11.45 -20.05 -50.95
N PRO A 993 -12.13 -19.14 -50.24
CA PRO A 993 -12.14 -17.72 -50.59
C PRO A 993 -10.73 -17.12 -50.52
N LEU A 994 -10.43 -16.19 -51.44
CA LEU A 994 -9.16 -15.46 -51.47
C LEU A 994 -9.09 -14.48 -50.29
N TYR A 995 -7.96 -14.45 -49.59
CA TYR A 995 -7.72 -13.45 -48.56
C TYR A 995 -7.51 -12.05 -49.20
N PRO A 996 -8.23 -11.01 -48.77
CA PRO A 996 -8.26 -9.72 -49.48
C PRO A 996 -7.02 -8.83 -49.26
N PHE A 997 -6.08 -9.25 -48.40
CA PHE A 997 -4.88 -8.49 -48.07
C PHE A 997 -3.60 -9.23 -48.51
N LYS A 998 -2.56 -8.50 -48.92
CA LYS A 998 -1.24 -9.09 -49.19
C LYS A 998 -0.60 -9.58 -47.90
N VAL A 999 -0.06 -10.81 -47.92
CA VAL A 999 0.58 -11.45 -46.76
C VAL A 999 2.05 -11.71 -47.07
N ASN A 1000 2.95 -11.09 -46.31
CA ASN A 1000 4.38 -11.45 -46.31
C ASN A 1000 4.54 -12.81 -45.63
N HIS A 1001 5.13 -13.78 -46.33
CA HIS A 1001 5.17 -15.18 -45.93
C HIS A 1001 6.60 -15.76 -45.89
N GLU A 1002 7.62 -14.91 -45.88
CA GLU A 1002 9.03 -15.31 -45.78
C GLU A 1002 9.42 -15.51 -44.32
N TYR A 1003 9.68 -16.77 -43.93
CA TYR A 1003 10.31 -17.10 -42.65
C TYR A 1003 11.83 -17.02 -42.82
N GLU A 1004 12.49 -16.06 -42.18
CA GLU A 1004 13.95 -16.02 -42.16
C GLU A 1004 14.52 -17.23 -41.39
N PRO A 1005 15.44 -18.00 -41.98
CA PRO A 1005 16.15 -19.04 -41.24
C PRO A 1005 17.05 -18.37 -40.20
N LEU A 1006 16.92 -18.77 -38.93
CA LEU A 1006 17.79 -18.30 -37.85
C LEU A 1006 19.26 -18.59 -38.21
N SER A 1007 20.06 -17.54 -38.37
CA SER A 1007 21.51 -17.64 -38.32
C SER A 1007 21.93 -18.00 -36.89
N MET A 1008 22.59 -19.15 -36.72
CA MET A 1008 23.07 -19.63 -35.42
C MET A 1008 24.29 -18.86 -34.88
N GLN A 1009 24.67 -17.71 -35.44
CA GLN A 1009 25.86 -16.96 -35.01
C GLN A 1009 25.51 -15.80 -34.04
N LYS A 1010 26.02 -15.88 -32.81
CA LYS A 1010 25.90 -14.83 -31.78
C LYS A 1010 26.69 -13.58 -32.17
N ASP A 1011 26.04 -12.42 -32.19
CA ASP A 1011 26.66 -11.10 -32.34
C ASP A 1011 27.55 -10.77 -31.13
N LYS A 1012 28.86 -10.81 -31.36
CA LYS A 1012 29.91 -10.70 -30.34
C LYS A 1012 30.11 -9.24 -29.88
N GLU A 1013 29.91 -8.27 -30.76
CA GLU A 1013 30.16 -6.85 -30.49
C GLU A 1013 29.17 -6.29 -29.47
N ARG A 1014 27.90 -6.71 -29.58
CA ARG A 1014 26.85 -6.34 -28.62
C ARG A 1014 27.11 -6.89 -27.22
N ILE A 1015 27.61 -8.12 -27.12
CA ILE A 1015 27.92 -8.78 -25.84
C ILE A 1015 29.10 -8.05 -25.17
N ASP A 1016 30.13 -7.71 -25.93
CA ASP A 1016 31.32 -7.03 -25.43
C ASP A 1016 31.00 -5.60 -24.93
N ASN A 1017 30.13 -4.86 -25.64
CA ASN A 1017 29.70 -3.53 -25.22
C ASN A 1017 28.87 -3.53 -23.92
N GLN A 1018 28.00 -4.53 -23.73
CA GLN A 1018 27.26 -4.69 -22.47
C GLN A 1018 28.18 -5.04 -21.30
N LEU A 1019 29.21 -5.85 -21.56
CA LEU A 1019 30.21 -6.21 -20.57
C LEU A 1019 31.02 -4.99 -20.10
N LEU A 1020 31.52 -4.17 -21.03
CA LEU A 1020 32.30 -2.97 -20.72
C LEU A 1020 31.50 -1.95 -19.90
N ALA A 1021 30.22 -1.75 -20.23
CA ALA A 1021 29.34 -0.86 -19.48
C ALA A 1021 29.10 -1.34 -18.03
N LYS A 1022 28.92 -2.65 -17.83
CA LYS A 1022 28.77 -3.24 -16.50
C LYS A 1022 30.05 -3.13 -15.68
N ALA A 1023 31.21 -3.38 -16.29
CA ALA A 1023 32.50 -3.27 -15.61
C ALA A 1023 32.77 -1.84 -15.10
N GLU A 1024 32.50 -0.82 -15.93
CA GLU A 1024 32.64 0.59 -15.58
C GLU A 1024 31.74 1.00 -14.40
N HIS A 1025 30.49 0.51 -14.39
CA HIS A 1025 29.56 0.73 -13.28
C HIS A 1025 30.10 0.17 -11.95
N TYR A 1026 30.64 -1.05 -11.97
CA TYR A 1026 31.17 -1.69 -10.77
C TYR A 1026 32.46 -1.03 -10.26
N LEU A 1027 33.33 -0.53 -11.15
CA LEU A 1027 34.53 0.22 -10.77
C LEU A 1027 34.17 1.50 -10.02
N TYR A 1028 33.18 2.26 -10.51
CA TYR A 1028 32.71 3.45 -9.81
C TYR A 1028 32.06 3.13 -8.46
N ALA A 1029 31.28 2.05 -8.38
CA ALA A 1029 30.69 1.59 -7.13
C ALA A 1029 31.76 1.24 -6.08
N SER A 1030 32.85 0.58 -6.50
CA SER A 1030 33.96 0.26 -5.61
C SER A 1030 34.76 1.50 -5.18
N PHE A 1031 34.89 2.50 -6.06
CA PHE A 1031 35.51 3.79 -5.72
C PHE A 1031 34.76 4.50 -4.59
N ARG A 1032 33.43 4.56 -4.68
CA ARG A 1032 32.55 5.09 -3.63
C ARG A 1032 32.70 4.34 -2.29
N ARG A 1033 32.80 3.01 -2.33
CA ARG A 1033 32.99 2.16 -1.15
C ARG A 1033 34.31 2.47 -0.43
N THR A 1034 35.38 2.73 -1.17
CA THR A 1034 36.69 3.05 -0.60
C THR A 1034 36.63 4.30 0.31
N LEU A 1035 35.80 5.29 -0.05
CA LEU A 1035 35.56 6.46 0.81
C LEU A 1035 34.90 6.05 2.12
N LYS A 1036 33.90 5.18 2.07
CA LYS A 1036 33.21 4.66 3.26
C LYS A 1036 34.16 3.93 4.21
N GLU A 1037 35.09 3.13 3.69
CA GLU A 1037 36.07 2.41 4.49
C GLU A 1037 37.04 3.36 5.20
N LYS A 1038 37.49 4.42 4.51
CA LYS A 1038 38.35 5.47 5.09
C LYS A 1038 37.63 6.36 6.11
N MET A 1039 36.30 6.45 6.03
CA MET A 1039 35.46 7.22 6.97
C MET A 1039 35.26 6.56 8.34
N ARG A 1040 35.81 5.36 8.58
CA ARG A 1040 35.89 4.74 9.91
C ARG A 1040 36.78 5.54 10.89
N THR A 1041 37.70 6.36 10.40
CA THR A 1041 38.57 7.20 11.24
C THR A 1041 37.87 8.48 11.69
N PRO A 1042 37.71 8.74 13.00
CA PRO A 1042 36.93 9.88 13.52
C PRO A 1042 37.40 11.26 13.04
N ALA A 1043 38.72 11.45 12.89
CA ALA A 1043 39.31 12.72 12.45
C ALA A 1043 38.94 13.08 11.00
N LEU A 1044 39.01 12.10 10.10
CA LEU A 1044 38.65 12.26 8.69
C LEU A 1044 37.14 12.48 8.52
N ARG A 1045 36.33 11.75 9.31
CA ARG A 1045 34.87 11.93 9.36
C ARG A 1045 34.49 13.35 9.75
N LYS A 1046 35.13 13.91 10.78
CA LYS A 1046 34.88 15.29 11.23
C LYS A 1046 35.22 16.32 10.14
N GLN A 1047 36.34 16.16 9.44
CA GLN A 1047 36.76 17.06 8.36
C GLN A 1047 35.80 17.01 7.16
N LEU A 1048 35.43 15.81 6.70
CA LEU A 1048 34.53 15.66 5.56
C LEU A 1048 33.10 16.12 5.89
N ASN A 1049 32.59 15.82 7.10
CA ASN A 1049 31.27 16.31 7.54
C ASN A 1049 31.20 17.84 7.57
N ALA A 1050 32.28 18.50 7.99
CA ALA A 1050 32.38 19.96 7.99
C ALA A 1050 32.43 20.56 6.57
N ALA A 1051 33.03 19.84 5.61
CA ALA A 1051 33.03 20.25 4.20
C ALA A 1051 31.67 20.04 3.54
N ILE A 1052 31.00 18.92 3.84
CA ILE A 1052 29.65 18.58 3.36
C ILE A 1052 28.61 19.60 3.86
N SER A 1053 28.61 19.92 5.17
CA SER A 1053 27.65 20.87 5.74
C SER A 1053 27.76 22.28 5.14
N LYS A 1054 28.97 22.65 4.69
CA LYS A 1054 29.25 23.91 4.00
C LYS A 1054 29.11 23.84 2.48
N LYS A 1055 28.75 22.67 1.91
CA LYS A 1055 28.72 22.37 0.46
C LYS A 1055 30.02 22.73 -0.27
N LYS A 1056 31.17 22.43 0.34
CA LYS A 1056 32.51 22.78 -0.15
C LYS A 1056 33.42 21.55 -0.30
N VAL A 1057 32.88 20.40 -0.66
CA VAL A 1057 33.68 19.21 -1.00
C VAL A 1057 34.37 19.45 -2.35
N THR A 1058 35.70 19.47 -2.40
CA THR A 1058 36.48 19.64 -3.63
C THR A 1058 37.16 18.34 -4.06
N THR A 1059 37.55 18.23 -5.33
CA THR A 1059 38.33 17.09 -5.85
C THR A 1059 39.64 16.94 -5.08
N ALA A 1060 40.35 18.04 -4.85
CA ALA A 1060 41.59 18.06 -4.06
C ALA A 1060 41.38 17.48 -2.64
N LEU A 1061 40.26 17.80 -1.98
CA LEU A 1061 39.93 17.23 -0.68
C LEU A 1061 39.71 15.71 -0.77
N LEU A 1062 38.97 15.24 -1.78
CA LEU A 1062 38.74 13.81 -1.98
C LEU A 1062 40.01 13.04 -2.35
N GLU A 1063 40.92 13.65 -3.11
CA GLU A 1063 42.23 13.07 -3.46
C GLU A 1063 43.12 12.89 -2.23
N THR A 1064 43.00 13.73 -1.19
CA THR A 1064 43.69 13.51 0.08
C THR A 1064 43.19 12.27 0.82
N PHE A 1065 41.93 11.89 0.64
CA PHE A 1065 41.29 10.78 1.35
C PHE A 1065 41.34 9.46 0.57
N LEU A 1066 41.42 9.54 -0.76
CA LEU A 1066 41.33 8.41 -1.67
C LEU A 1066 42.56 8.36 -2.59
N PRO A 1067 43.68 7.77 -2.15
CA PRO A 1067 44.80 7.52 -3.04
C PRO A 1067 44.39 6.49 -4.11
N VAL A 1068 44.35 6.91 -5.38
CA VAL A 1068 43.98 6.07 -6.52
C VAL A 1068 45.20 5.87 -7.41
N GLN A 1069 45.41 4.64 -7.88
CA GLN A 1069 46.39 4.35 -8.92
C GLN A 1069 45.68 4.27 -10.28
N TRP A 1070 46.06 5.16 -11.18
CA TRP A 1070 45.47 5.28 -12.50
C TRP A 1070 46.13 4.34 -13.52
N VAL A 1071 45.33 3.59 -14.28
CA VAL A 1071 45.79 2.72 -15.39
C VAL A 1071 45.25 3.20 -16.73
N ASN A 1072 46.01 3.05 -17.81
CA ASN A 1072 45.60 3.53 -19.14
C ASN A 1072 44.54 2.64 -19.80
N SER A 1073 44.51 1.34 -19.51
CA SER A 1073 43.58 0.38 -20.11
C SER A 1073 43.39 -0.83 -19.20
N ILE A 1074 42.17 -1.36 -19.16
CA ILE A 1074 41.83 -2.59 -18.43
C ILE A 1074 41.63 -3.73 -19.45
N PRO A 1075 42.34 -4.87 -19.32
CA PRO A 1075 42.15 -6.02 -20.21
C PRO A 1075 40.72 -6.58 -20.19
N VAL A 1076 40.23 -7.06 -21.33
CA VAL A 1076 38.86 -7.61 -21.47
C VAL A 1076 38.60 -8.82 -20.55
N ASP A 1077 39.62 -9.62 -20.26
CA ASP A 1077 39.46 -10.74 -19.32
C ASP A 1077 39.26 -10.24 -17.88
N PHE A 1078 39.88 -9.11 -17.53
CA PHE A 1078 39.68 -8.47 -16.23
C PHE A 1078 38.32 -7.78 -16.13
N THR A 1079 37.74 -7.27 -17.23
CA THR A 1079 36.38 -6.72 -17.20
C THR A 1079 35.33 -7.80 -16.94
N LYS A 1080 35.53 -9.03 -17.45
CA LYS A 1080 34.71 -10.20 -17.08
C LYS A 1080 34.82 -10.53 -15.60
N GLU A 1081 36.03 -10.45 -15.05
CA GLU A 1081 36.28 -10.70 -13.63
C GLU A 1081 35.60 -9.64 -12.76
N ILE A 1082 35.76 -8.34 -13.07
CA ILE A 1082 35.09 -7.22 -12.41
C ILE A 1082 33.58 -7.41 -12.40
N VAL A 1083 32.99 -7.82 -13.53
CA VAL A 1083 31.55 -8.09 -13.62
C VAL A 1083 31.15 -9.31 -12.79
N ARG A 1084 31.94 -10.39 -12.83
CA ARG A 1084 31.70 -11.62 -12.05
C ARG A 1084 31.73 -11.34 -10.55
N CYS A 1085 32.69 -10.57 -10.07
CA CYS A 1085 32.81 -10.21 -8.66
C CYS A 1085 32.02 -8.94 -8.29
N LYS A 1086 31.27 -8.35 -9.22
CA LYS A 1086 30.55 -7.07 -9.01
C LYS A 1086 31.46 -5.97 -8.42
N GLY A 1087 32.74 -5.93 -8.84
CA GLY A 1087 33.76 -4.99 -8.34
C GLY A 1087 34.43 -5.37 -7.01
N HIS A 1088 34.22 -6.59 -6.48
CA HIS A 1088 34.79 -7.05 -5.20
C HIS A 1088 36.14 -7.80 -5.34
N CYS A 1089 36.76 -7.74 -6.52
CA CYS A 1089 38.00 -8.45 -6.81
C CYS A 1089 39.18 -7.75 -6.11
N SER A 1090 39.48 -8.15 -4.88
CA SER A 1090 40.64 -7.70 -4.13
C SER A 1090 41.88 -8.43 -4.62
N VAL A 1091 42.69 -7.78 -5.46
CA VAL A 1091 44.08 -8.17 -5.68
C VAL A 1091 44.95 -6.93 -5.52
N SER A 1092 45.66 -6.87 -4.40
CA SER A 1092 46.56 -5.82 -3.89
C SER A 1092 45.90 -4.64 -3.16
N ASP A 1093 46.60 -4.12 -2.14
CA ASP A 1093 46.28 -2.92 -1.32
C ASP A 1093 46.16 -1.61 -2.13
N LYS A 1094 46.02 -1.68 -3.46
CA LYS A 1094 46.01 -0.54 -4.37
C LYS A 1094 44.78 -0.59 -5.25
N PHE A 1095 43.89 0.38 -5.06
CA PHE A 1095 42.68 0.52 -5.83
C PHE A 1095 43.00 1.09 -7.22
N LEU A 1096 42.79 0.28 -8.27
CA LEU A 1096 43.11 0.60 -9.66
C LEU A 1096 41.88 1.19 -10.37
N LEU A 1097 42.02 2.38 -10.97
CA LEU A 1097 40.96 2.99 -11.78
C LEU A 1097 41.45 3.34 -13.19
N PRO A 1098 40.62 3.14 -14.23
CA PRO A 1098 41.00 3.46 -15.60
C PRO A 1098 40.98 4.97 -15.82
N ARG A 1099 42.04 5.50 -16.46
CA ARG A 1099 42.12 6.91 -16.88
C ARG A 1099 41.06 7.28 -17.91
N PHE A 1100 40.63 6.30 -18.69
CA PHE A 1100 39.64 6.47 -19.74
C PHE A 1100 38.44 5.57 -19.45
N HIS A 1101 37.23 6.11 -19.64
CA HIS A 1101 35.98 5.41 -19.42
C HIS A 1101 35.88 4.21 -20.39
N LEU A 1102 35.64 3.01 -19.85
CA LEU A 1102 35.81 1.74 -20.58
C LEU A 1102 34.91 1.58 -21.81
N LYS A 1103 33.80 2.32 -21.87
CA LYS A 1103 32.88 2.32 -23.02
C LYS A 1103 33.14 3.43 -24.03
N THR A 1104 33.47 4.63 -23.56
CA THR A 1104 33.48 5.85 -24.40
C THR A 1104 34.88 6.28 -24.79
N GLY A 1105 35.92 5.79 -24.10
CA GLY A 1105 37.31 6.19 -24.32
C GLY A 1105 37.65 7.60 -23.83
N GLU A 1106 36.70 8.32 -23.24
CA GLU A 1106 36.90 9.67 -22.71
C GLU A 1106 37.60 9.66 -21.34
N PRO A 1107 38.31 10.73 -20.92
CA PRO A 1107 38.92 10.82 -19.60
C PRO A 1107 37.90 10.62 -18.47
N ASN A 1108 38.22 9.74 -17.52
CA ASN A 1108 37.33 9.41 -16.42
C ASN A 1108 37.33 10.52 -15.35
N ARG A 1109 36.15 10.84 -14.81
CA ARG A 1109 35.92 11.98 -13.90
C ARG A 1109 35.37 11.53 -12.55
N TYR A 1110 35.91 10.45 -12.00
CA TYR A 1110 35.41 9.85 -10.75
C TYR A 1110 35.38 10.81 -9.55
N PHE A 1111 36.43 11.60 -9.35
CA PHE A 1111 36.51 12.56 -8.24
C PHE A 1111 35.54 13.73 -8.39
N GLU A 1112 35.39 14.29 -9.60
CA GLU A 1112 34.42 15.35 -9.89
C GLU A 1112 32.99 14.85 -9.65
N ARG A 1113 32.70 13.64 -10.13
CA ARG A 1113 31.39 13.00 -9.96
C ARG A 1113 31.06 12.79 -8.49
N LEU A 1114 32.03 12.30 -7.70
CA LEU A 1114 31.86 12.08 -6.26
C LEU A 1114 31.74 13.39 -5.46
N ALA A 1115 32.51 14.43 -5.81
CA ALA A 1115 32.42 15.75 -5.18
C ALA A 1115 31.05 16.39 -5.43
N ASN A 1116 30.56 16.33 -6.67
CA ASN A 1116 29.23 16.80 -7.03
C ASN A 1116 28.13 16.00 -6.29
N GLU A 1117 28.31 14.68 -6.19
CA GLU A 1117 27.39 13.82 -5.44
C GLU A 1117 27.31 14.22 -3.95
N LEU A 1118 28.43 14.48 -3.30
CA LEU A 1118 28.48 14.86 -1.88
C LEU A 1118 27.99 16.29 -1.61
N ASN A 1119 28.17 17.24 -2.53
CA ASN A 1119 27.74 18.62 -2.34
C ASN A 1119 26.25 18.85 -2.64
N HIS A 1120 25.68 18.12 -3.59
CA HIS A 1120 24.37 18.41 -4.15
C HIS A 1120 23.29 17.37 -3.80
N TYR A 1121 23.68 16.14 -3.46
CA TYR A 1121 22.74 15.07 -3.15
C TYR A 1121 22.73 14.80 -1.65
N SER A 1122 21.85 15.50 -0.93
CA SER A 1122 21.67 15.42 0.52
C SER A 1122 21.51 13.97 1.02
N ARG A 1123 20.87 13.11 0.22
CA ARG A 1123 20.68 11.69 0.51
C ARG A 1123 21.99 10.91 0.57
N TYR A 1124 22.88 11.10 -0.42
CA TYR A 1124 24.17 10.41 -0.46
C TYR A 1124 25.11 10.96 0.61
N SER A 1125 25.10 12.28 0.85
CA SER A 1125 25.89 12.88 1.92
C SER A 1125 25.45 12.42 3.31
N THR A 1126 24.15 12.31 3.59
CA THR A 1126 23.64 11.80 4.89
C THR A 1126 24.00 10.33 5.10
N PHE A 1127 23.92 9.51 4.06
CA PHE A 1127 24.36 8.10 4.08
C PHE A 1127 25.86 7.93 4.39
N VAL A 1128 26.69 8.87 3.95
CA VAL A 1128 28.14 8.90 4.25
C VAL A 1128 28.43 9.45 5.66
N VAL A 1129 27.56 10.31 6.20
CA VAL A 1129 27.73 11.02 7.49
C VAL A 1129 27.15 10.23 8.68
N LYS A 1130 26.01 9.55 8.54
CA LYS A 1130 25.35 8.69 9.53
C LYS A 1130 25.10 7.30 8.90
N PRO A 1131 25.69 6.19 9.39
CA PRO A 1131 25.54 4.87 8.80
C PRO A 1131 24.22 4.20 9.19
N GLN A 1132 23.12 4.95 9.25
CA GLN A 1132 21.79 4.36 9.28
C GLN A 1132 21.42 4.03 7.84
N LEU A 1133 21.23 2.74 7.57
CA LEU A 1133 20.84 2.20 6.26
C LEU A 1133 19.43 2.70 5.90
N ARG A 1134 19.35 3.91 5.34
CA ARG A 1134 18.23 4.31 4.48
C ARG A 1134 18.75 4.45 3.06
N MET A 1135 18.76 3.35 2.33
CA MET A 1135 18.77 3.39 0.87
C MET A 1135 17.32 3.53 0.42
N GLU A 1136 17.01 4.50 -0.42
CA GLU A 1136 15.68 4.56 -1.04
C GLU A 1136 15.88 4.63 -2.56
N HIS A 1137 15.15 3.73 -3.22
CA HIS A 1137 15.27 3.23 -4.58
C HIS A 1137 16.44 2.28 -4.83
N ILE A 1138 16.36 1.11 -4.20
CA ILE A 1138 16.99 -0.08 -4.77
C ILE A 1138 15.98 -0.65 -5.78
N PRO A 1139 16.31 -0.79 -7.08
CA PRO A 1139 15.55 -1.71 -7.92
C PRO A 1139 15.68 -3.07 -7.26
N PHE A 1140 14.58 -3.64 -6.76
CA PHE A 1140 14.60 -4.99 -6.22
C PHE A 1140 15.21 -5.91 -7.30
N PHE A 1141 16.33 -6.53 -6.99
CA PHE A 1141 16.93 -7.49 -7.90
C PHE A 1141 16.06 -8.74 -7.83
N VAL A 1142 15.47 -9.07 -8.98
CA VAL A 1142 14.57 -10.21 -9.15
C VAL A 1142 15.36 -11.29 -9.89
N GLU A 1143 15.52 -12.47 -9.30
CA GLU A 1143 16.13 -13.57 -10.04
C GLU A 1143 15.18 -14.11 -11.13
N ALA A 1144 15.72 -14.95 -12.02
CA ALA A 1144 14.96 -15.49 -13.15
C ALA A 1144 13.68 -16.23 -12.71
N GLN A 1145 13.68 -16.85 -11.53
CA GLN A 1145 12.53 -17.61 -11.00
C GLN A 1145 11.68 -16.82 -10.00
N GLU A 1146 11.95 -15.53 -9.79
CA GLU A 1146 11.19 -14.70 -8.84
C GLU A 1146 10.24 -13.75 -9.56
N LEU A 1147 9.05 -13.55 -8.99
CA LEU A 1147 8.13 -12.49 -9.38
C LEU A 1147 7.89 -11.58 -8.19
N ILE A 1148 8.03 -10.27 -8.37
CA ILE A 1148 7.66 -9.29 -7.33
C ILE A 1148 6.33 -8.64 -7.69
N LEU A 1149 5.36 -8.72 -6.79
CA LEU A 1149 4.06 -8.07 -6.90
C LEU A 1149 3.77 -7.19 -5.70
N VAL A 1150 3.11 -6.06 -5.94
CA VAL A 1150 2.47 -5.28 -4.88
C VAL A 1150 1.09 -5.89 -4.59
N HIS A 1151 0.64 -5.88 -3.33
CA HIS A 1151 -0.63 -6.47 -2.93
C HIS A 1151 -1.82 -6.05 -3.78
N SER A 1152 -1.95 -4.76 -4.06
CA SER A 1152 -3.01 -4.20 -4.91
C SER A 1152 -3.03 -4.74 -6.34
N MET A 1153 -1.88 -5.22 -6.83
CA MET A 1153 -1.71 -5.75 -8.19
C MET A 1153 -1.86 -7.27 -8.25
N VAL A 1154 -1.95 -7.98 -7.11
CA VAL A 1154 -2.02 -9.45 -7.11
C VAL A 1154 -3.26 -9.94 -7.84
N GLU A 1155 -4.44 -9.40 -7.52
CA GLU A 1155 -5.68 -9.84 -8.19
C GLU A 1155 -5.70 -9.51 -9.68
N GLU A 1156 -5.24 -8.32 -10.06
CA GLU A 1156 -5.12 -7.90 -11.46
C GLU A 1156 -4.15 -8.80 -12.22
N TYR A 1157 -2.98 -9.10 -11.66
CA TYR A 1157 -1.96 -9.93 -12.28
C TYR A 1157 -2.44 -11.37 -12.55
N TYR A 1158 -3.11 -12.01 -11.58
CA TYR A 1158 -3.63 -13.37 -11.80
C TYR A 1158 -4.85 -13.39 -12.73
N ARG A 1159 -5.67 -12.33 -12.73
CA ARG A 1159 -6.75 -12.16 -13.71
C ARG A 1159 -6.18 -12.05 -15.12
N ASP A 1160 -5.13 -11.26 -15.27
CA ASP A 1160 -4.36 -11.10 -16.50
C ASP A 1160 -3.75 -12.41 -17.02
N LEU A 1161 -3.37 -13.33 -16.13
CA LEU A 1161 -2.90 -14.67 -16.48
C LEU A 1161 -4.04 -15.63 -16.89
N THR A 1162 -5.26 -15.40 -16.42
CA THR A 1162 -6.43 -16.28 -16.64
C THR A 1162 -7.34 -15.83 -17.77
N GLU A 1163 -7.26 -14.56 -18.18
CA GLU A 1163 -7.93 -14.06 -19.37
C GLU A 1163 -7.14 -14.46 -20.63
N PRO A 1164 -7.77 -15.14 -21.62
CA PRO A 1164 -7.13 -15.38 -22.91
C PRO A 1164 -6.92 -14.03 -23.62
N LYS A 1165 -5.74 -13.44 -23.41
CA LYS A 1165 -5.34 -12.20 -24.06
C LYS A 1165 -5.23 -12.46 -25.56
N ARG A 1166 -6.08 -11.79 -26.34
CA ARG A 1166 -5.90 -11.70 -27.79
C ARG A 1166 -4.56 -11.05 -28.06
N ILE A 1167 -3.65 -11.77 -28.69
CA ILE A 1167 -2.48 -11.15 -29.30
C ILE A 1167 -2.97 -10.23 -30.41
N ALA A 1168 -2.75 -8.93 -30.24
CA ALA A 1168 -2.68 -8.03 -31.37
C ALA A 1168 -1.41 -8.39 -32.16
N SER A 1169 -1.58 -8.71 -33.45
CA SER A 1169 -0.57 -9.05 -34.45
C SER A 1169 0.16 -10.39 -34.27
N SER A 1170 -0.04 -11.25 -35.28
CA SER A 1170 0.80 -12.37 -35.72
C SER A 1170 2.20 -12.43 -35.15
N TYR A 1171 2.58 -13.60 -34.63
CA TYR A 1171 3.98 -13.95 -34.43
C TYR A 1171 4.69 -13.93 -35.79
N ASP A 1172 5.55 -12.92 -35.95
CA ASP A 1172 6.47 -12.64 -37.04
C ASP A 1172 5.89 -12.72 -38.46
N THR A 1173 4.92 -11.83 -38.74
CA THR A 1173 4.74 -11.17 -40.05
C THR A 1173 4.20 -9.78 -39.70
N ALA A 1174 4.78 -8.63 -40.04
CA ALA A 1174 5.68 -8.31 -41.10
C ALA A 1174 6.22 -6.89 -40.86
N ASN A 1175 7.50 -6.64 -41.15
CA ASN A 1175 7.91 -5.31 -41.58
C ASN A 1175 7.13 -5.02 -42.88
N VAL A 1176 6.11 -4.19 -42.78
CA VAL A 1176 5.38 -3.64 -43.92
C VAL A 1176 5.58 -2.15 -43.87
N ASP A 1177 6.62 -1.73 -44.57
CA ASP A 1177 6.79 -0.37 -45.04
C ASP A 1177 5.76 -0.14 -46.16
N VAL A 1178 4.50 0.10 -45.79
CA VAL A 1178 3.43 0.51 -46.72
C VAL A 1178 2.53 1.53 -46.03
N GLN A 1179 2.54 2.75 -46.56
CA GLN A 1179 1.51 3.75 -46.27
C GLN A 1179 0.14 3.23 -46.71
N VAL A 1180 -0.63 2.66 -45.78
CA VAL A 1180 -2.04 2.34 -46.00
C VAL A 1180 -2.85 3.59 -45.67
N LYS A 1181 -3.49 4.19 -46.69
CA LYS A 1181 -4.56 5.15 -46.46
C LYS A 1181 -5.74 4.42 -45.83
N VAL A 1182 -6.09 4.78 -44.61
CA VAL A 1182 -7.32 4.32 -43.94
C VAL A 1182 -8.50 4.97 -44.64
N TYR A 1183 -9.31 4.20 -45.37
CA TYR A 1183 -10.54 4.72 -45.96
C TYR A 1183 -11.66 4.68 -44.91
N PHE A 1184 -12.05 5.85 -44.39
CA PHE A 1184 -13.25 5.97 -43.57
C PHE A 1184 -14.46 5.56 -44.42
N LYS A 1185 -15.28 4.61 -43.94
CA LYS A 1185 -16.54 4.29 -44.61
C LYS A 1185 -17.47 5.49 -44.51
N VAL A 1186 -18.18 5.78 -45.59
CA VAL A 1186 -19.15 6.87 -45.64
C VAL A 1186 -20.55 6.28 -45.68
N LYS A 1187 -21.44 6.77 -44.81
CA LYS A 1187 -22.86 6.44 -44.84
C LYS A 1187 -23.62 7.55 -45.54
N LYS A 1188 -24.21 7.21 -46.67
CA LYS A 1188 -25.02 8.10 -47.49
C LYS A 1188 -26.49 7.99 -47.07
N ILE A 1189 -27.15 9.13 -46.93
CA ILE A 1189 -28.58 9.23 -46.65
C ILE A 1189 -29.24 9.94 -47.82
N ASP A 1190 -30.25 9.31 -48.37
CA ASP A 1190 -31.06 9.86 -49.46
C ASP A 1190 -32.00 10.93 -48.90
N TYR A 1191 -31.95 12.12 -49.50
CA TYR A 1191 -32.98 13.12 -49.30
C TYR A 1191 -34.21 12.73 -50.14
N ILE A 1192 -35.29 12.34 -49.48
CA ILE A 1192 -36.60 12.19 -50.14
C ILE A 1192 -37.20 13.59 -50.27
N ILE A 1193 -37.37 14.06 -51.51
CA ILE A 1193 -38.26 15.17 -51.82
C ILE A 1193 -39.68 14.65 -51.58
N ILE A 1194 -40.31 15.08 -50.49
CA ILE A 1194 -41.78 15.03 -50.39
C ILE A 1194 -42.31 16.29 -51.05
#